data_AF-A0A8N5ENM9-F1
#
_entry.id   AF-A0A8N5ENM9-F1
#
_cell.length_a   1.000
_cell.length_b   1.000
_cell.length_c   1.000
_cell.angle_alpha   90.00
_cell.angle_beta   90.00
_cell.angle_gamma   90.00
#
_symmetry.space_group_name_H-M   'P 1'
#
loop_
_entity.id
_entity.type
_entity.pdbx_description
1 polymer ?
#
loop_
_entity_poly.entity_id
_entity_poly.type
_entity_poly.pdbx_seq_one_letter_code
_entity_poly.pdbx_strand_id
1 'polypeptide(L)'
;MKATVIATFFGVFLTCTYTAKEATKKTKKAKLYVPQIDCDVKAGKIINPEFIAKCPPGCQDVKHRVYGTDIYASFSSVCNAAIHSGIIDNTGGKVLVQKVAGHSGYRGSFSNGVRSLSLPRWRESFLVSEGKPRKGVTYPSTLEYSSSKSTAVKSEPNKPEQDLKGTKSADPANTSEKASDQGDTARKEHQTTPVLTPATEMATTTPTPTTTTTEPSTTVPQPTTTPAAPRTTAAPAKARPGLHRGRDMGSSSVHPAYASVVAAAASAQHQEPVATFQRAASSPVHLAMEIDSWKPGLSLFDTGFSSKEELNPKPLESISQGNQNCKVDLSFLMDGSWSIGKRRFQLQKRFLGNMAQALGIGSAGPLMGIVQYGDDPSTEFNLKTYANSKDLRNAIEKIQQKGGLSNVGKALSFVNKNFFLDANGNRGGAPNVVVVMVDGWPTDRVEEASRLARESGINIFFVTVEAAAQSEKQNVIEPNFVDKAVCRTSGFYSINVPSWFSLHKVVQPLVKRVCDTERLACSKTCLNAADIGFVIDGSSSVGTGNFRTVLQFVANISKEFEISDTDTRIGAVQYTYEQRLEFSFDKYSTKQDVLNAIKRISYWSGGTSTGAAISYASEQLFSKSKPNKRKIMILITDGRSYDDVSVPAMAAHQNGVIAYSIGVAWAAPDELEAIASDPAKEHSFFVDDFDNLYRYVNQLIQNICTEFNSQPRN
;
A
#
# COMPACT_ATOMS: atom_id res chain seq x y z
N MET A 1 83.16 -60.77 -76.50
CA MET A 1 83.92 -60.24 -75.35
C MET A 1 82.89 -60.00 -74.24
N LYS A 2 82.55 -61.01 -73.43
CA LYS A 2 83.23 -61.52 -72.22
C LYS A 2 83.13 -60.55 -71.02
N ALA A 3 82.60 -60.91 -69.84
CA ALA A 3 81.81 -62.10 -69.48
C ALA A 3 81.10 -61.97 -68.09
N THR A 4 80.00 -62.71 -67.86
CA THR A 4 79.67 -63.51 -66.65
C THR A 4 79.67 -62.80 -65.26
N VAL A 5 78.52 -62.49 -64.63
CA VAL A 5 77.60 -63.35 -63.80
C VAL A 5 78.11 -63.70 -62.39
N ILE A 6 77.23 -63.55 -61.38
CA ILE A 6 77.04 -64.31 -60.09
C ILE A 6 75.96 -63.52 -59.28
N ALA A 7 74.75 -64.04 -59.03
CA ALA A 7 74.31 -64.92 -57.92
C ALA A 7 74.41 -64.24 -56.52
N THR A 8 73.51 -64.44 -55.54
CA THR A 8 72.40 -65.42 -55.36
C THR A 8 71.40 -64.90 -54.31
N PHE A 9 70.09 -65.19 -54.39
CA PHE A 9 69.19 -65.18 -53.22
C PHE A 9 67.95 -66.06 -53.41
N PHE A 10 67.68 -66.94 -52.42
CA PHE A 10 66.41 -67.64 -52.19
C PHE A 10 65.48 -66.75 -51.33
N GLY A 11 64.17 -66.95 -51.19
CA GLY A 11 63.25 -67.99 -51.68
C GLY A 11 61.79 -67.60 -51.34
N VAL A 12 60.78 -68.34 -51.79
CA VAL A 12 59.36 -67.88 -51.81
C VAL A 12 58.45 -68.68 -50.87
N PHE A 13 57.31 -68.07 -50.50
CA PHE A 13 56.11 -68.57 -49.80
C PHE A 13 56.07 -68.51 -48.26
N LEU A 14 55.13 -67.71 -47.71
CA LEU A 14 53.82 -68.25 -47.30
C LEU A 14 52.67 -67.21 -47.28
N THR A 15 51.49 -67.68 -47.67
CA THR A 15 50.09 -67.18 -47.62
C THR A 15 49.67 -65.83 -46.99
N CYS A 16 48.65 -65.23 -47.62
CA CYS A 16 47.87 -64.07 -47.18
C CYS A 16 47.02 -64.27 -45.90
N THR A 17 46.65 -63.15 -45.28
CA THR A 17 45.25 -62.91 -44.84
C THR A 17 44.92 -61.40 -44.89
N TYR A 18 43.65 -61.04 -45.05
CA TYR A 18 43.20 -59.66 -45.28
C TYR A 18 43.17 -58.82 -43.99
N THR A 19 43.59 -57.55 -44.07
CA THR A 19 42.93 -56.44 -43.37
C THR A 19 42.90 -55.21 -44.29
N ALA A 20 41.74 -54.57 -44.43
CA ALA A 20 41.58 -53.39 -45.28
C ALA A 20 41.97 -52.11 -44.55
N LYS A 21 42.67 -51.19 -45.23
CA LYS A 21 42.93 -49.83 -44.74
C LYS A 21 41.99 -48.84 -45.43
N GLU A 22 40.91 -48.47 -44.77
CA GLU A 22 40.12 -47.30 -45.18
C GLU A 22 40.80 -45.98 -44.75
N ALA A 23 40.69 -44.96 -45.59
CA ALA A 23 41.31 -43.66 -45.37
C ALA A 23 40.46 -42.75 -44.47
N THR A 24 40.92 -42.50 -43.25
CA THR A 24 40.23 -41.60 -42.31
C THR A 24 40.38 -40.13 -42.70
N LYS A 25 39.30 -39.55 -43.23
CA LYS A 25 39.15 -38.09 -43.42
C LYS A 25 39.37 -37.36 -42.08
N LYS A 26 40.15 -36.27 -42.09
CA LYS A 26 40.32 -35.39 -40.91
C LYS A 26 39.02 -34.62 -40.62
N THR A 27 38.23 -35.11 -39.66
CA THR A 27 37.00 -34.46 -39.20
C THR A 27 37.31 -33.09 -38.57
N LYS A 28 36.71 -32.01 -39.08
CA LYS A 28 36.78 -30.69 -38.44
C LYS A 28 36.04 -30.74 -37.09
N LYS A 29 36.66 -30.27 -36.02
CA LYS A 29 36.00 -30.20 -34.69
C LYS A 29 34.75 -29.34 -34.76
N ALA A 30 33.66 -29.82 -34.17
CA ALA A 30 32.43 -29.04 -34.02
C ALA A 30 32.68 -27.77 -33.18
N LYS A 31 32.01 -26.67 -33.54
CA LYS A 31 32.16 -25.37 -32.89
C LYS A 31 31.26 -25.33 -31.64
N LEU A 32 31.87 -25.28 -30.46
CA LEU A 32 31.15 -25.21 -29.18
C LEU A 32 30.18 -24.00 -29.17
N TYR A 33 28.88 -24.29 -29.07
CA TYR A 33 27.85 -23.29 -28.82
C TYR A 33 27.99 -22.78 -27.38
N VAL A 34 27.83 -21.48 -27.19
CA VAL A 34 27.91 -20.83 -25.86
C VAL A 34 26.60 -20.08 -25.64
N PRO A 35 25.83 -20.41 -24.60
CA PRO A 35 24.54 -19.78 -24.32
C PRO A 35 24.71 -18.30 -23.98
N GLN A 36 23.74 -17.49 -24.41
CA GLN A 36 23.65 -16.06 -24.04
C GLN A 36 22.79 -15.90 -22.79
N ILE A 37 23.11 -14.90 -21.96
CA ILE A 37 22.37 -14.56 -20.74
C ILE A 37 22.10 -13.06 -20.69
N ASP A 38 21.03 -12.64 -20.01
CA ASP A 38 20.68 -11.24 -19.82
C ASP A 38 21.43 -10.59 -18.64
N CYS A 39 21.51 -9.26 -18.62
CA CYS A 39 22.32 -8.52 -17.65
C CYS A 39 21.85 -8.66 -16.19
N ASP A 40 20.59 -9.04 -15.93
CA ASP A 40 20.05 -9.29 -14.59
C ASP A 40 20.34 -10.72 -14.08
N VAL A 41 20.82 -11.63 -14.93
CA VAL A 41 21.00 -13.04 -14.57
C VAL A 41 22.03 -13.19 -13.47
N LYS A 42 21.54 -13.61 -12.30
CA LYS A 42 22.34 -13.89 -11.10
C LYS A 42 22.94 -15.28 -11.15
N ALA A 43 24.20 -15.45 -10.73
CA ALA A 43 24.87 -16.75 -10.77
C ALA A 43 24.12 -17.86 -10.00
N GLY A 44 23.45 -17.49 -8.89
CA GLY A 44 22.63 -18.40 -8.10
C GLY A 44 21.33 -18.87 -8.78
N LYS A 45 20.89 -18.24 -9.88
CA LYS A 45 19.76 -18.75 -10.70
C LYS A 45 20.17 -19.92 -11.60
N ILE A 46 21.46 -20.05 -11.94
CA ILE A 46 21.96 -21.12 -12.83
C ILE A 46 22.43 -22.30 -11.95
N ILE A 47 22.03 -23.52 -12.27
CA ILE A 47 22.33 -24.72 -11.46
C ILE A 47 23.77 -25.22 -11.72
N ASN A 48 24.26 -25.08 -12.96
CA ASN A 48 25.55 -25.63 -13.38
C ASN A 48 26.73 -25.10 -12.53
N PRO A 49 27.62 -25.95 -12.00
CA PRO A 49 28.70 -25.54 -11.11
C PRO A 49 29.86 -24.85 -11.83
N GLU A 50 30.12 -25.17 -13.10
CA GLU A 50 31.01 -24.42 -13.98
C GLU A 50 30.37 -24.32 -15.38
N PHE A 51 30.35 -23.12 -15.96
CA PHE A 51 29.73 -22.87 -17.26
C PHE A 51 30.36 -21.68 -17.98
N ILE A 52 30.28 -21.65 -19.31
CA ILE A 52 30.63 -20.48 -20.12
C ILE A 52 29.34 -19.82 -20.57
N ALA A 53 29.19 -18.53 -20.31
CA ALA A 53 28.07 -17.72 -20.77
C ALA A 53 28.56 -16.57 -21.66
N LYS A 54 27.68 -16.07 -22.53
CA LYS A 54 27.89 -14.85 -23.32
C LYS A 54 27.01 -13.72 -22.77
N CYS A 55 27.64 -12.62 -22.37
CA CYS A 55 26.98 -11.39 -21.95
C CYS A 55 26.78 -10.44 -23.15
N PRO A 56 25.64 -9.71 -23.23
CA PRO A 56 25.42 -8.63 -24.18
C PRO A 56 26.18 -7.35 -23.77
N PRO A 57 26.27 -6.35 -24.66
CA PRO A 57 26.68 -5.00 -24.29
C PRO A 57 25.67 -4.33 -23.33
N GLY A 58 26.13 -3.32 -22.59
CA GLY A 58 25.26 -2.43 -21.80
C GLY A 58 24.95 -2.87 -20.36
N CYS A 59 25.57 -3.95 -19.85
CA CYS A 59 25.27 -4.47 -18.51
C CYS A 59 25.78 -3.61 -17.33
N GLN A 60 26.47 -2.50 -17.58
CA GLN A 60 27.03 -1.59 -16.56
C GLN A 60 25.99 -0.67 -15.87
N ASP A 61 24.75 -1.14 -15.67
CA ASP A 61 23.67 -0.41 -15.01
C ASP A 61 23.70 -0.64 -13.48
N VAL A 62 23.49 0.42 -12.69
CA VAL A 62 23.36 0.37 -11.22
C VAL A 62 22.22 -0.54 -10.73
N LYS A 63 21.23 -0.84 -11.58
CA LYS A 63 20.19 -1.85 -11.29
C LYS A 63 20.75 -3.26 -11.13
N HIS A 64 21.83 -3.60 -11.84
CA HIS A 64 22.40 -4.95 -11.86
C HIS A 64 23.43 -5.15 -10.74
N ARG A 65 22.97 -5.13 -9.48
CA ARG A 65 23.84 -5.15 -8.29
C ARG A 65 24.89 -6.28 -8.29
N VAL A 66 26.09 -5.94 -7.84
CA VAL A 66 27.25 -6.83 -7.64
C VAL A 66 27.68 -6.78 -6.18
N TYR A 67 28.03 -7.93 -5.61
CA TYR A 67 28.41 -8.06 -4.21
C TYR A 67 29.73 -8.84 -4.08
N GLY A 68 30.75 -8.19 -3.51
CA GLY A 68 32.12 -8.72 -3.44
C GLY A 68 33.07 -8.23 -4.54
N THR A 69 34.34 -8.61 -4.39
CA THR A 69 35.46 -8.29 -5.27
C THR A 69 36.25 -9.58 -5.47
N ASP A 70 36.59 -9.91 -6.72
CA ASP A 70 37.23 -11.15 -7.22
C ASP A 70 36.43 -12.44 -6.96
N ILE A 71 36.02 -12.66 -5.72
CA ILE A 71 35.02 -13.65 -5.31
C ILE A 71 33.69 -12.91 -5.10
N TYR A 72 32.68 -13.29 -5.89
CA TYR A 72 31.37 -12.63 -5.89
C TYR A 72 30.32 -13.52 -5.22
N ALA A 73 29.45 -12.95 -4.40
CA ALA A 73 28.30 -13.68 -3.85
C ALA A 73 27.33 -14.03 -4.98
N SER A 74 26.76 -15.24 -5.01
CA SER A 74 25.95 -15.72 -6.15
C SER A 74 24.64 -14.94 -6.39
N PHE A 75 24.29 -14.03 -5.48
CA PHE A 75 23.23 -13.02 -5.65
C PHE A 75 23.59 -11.89 -6.62
N SER A 76 24.85 -11.79 -7.08
CA SER A 76 25.34 -10.79 -8.04
C SER A 76 24.95 -11.13 -9.48
N SER A 77 24.76 -10.11 -10.31
CA SER A 77 24.72 -10.27 -11.78
C SER A 77 26.02 -10.90 -12.28
N VAL A 78 25.92 -11.94 -13.12
CA VAL A 78 27.09 -12.58 -13.76
C VAL A 78 27.83 -11.57 -14.64
N CYS A 79 27.09 -10.83 -15.48
CA CYS A 79 27.68 -9.93 -16.45
C CYS A 79 28.28 -8.68 -15.80
N ASN A 80 27.59 -8.07 -14.83
CA ASN A 80 28.14 -6.88 -14.17
C ASN A 80 29.31 -7.23 -13.23
N ALA A 81 29.34 -8.45 -12.66
CA ALA A 81 30.52 -8.95 -11.95
C ALA A 81 31.71 -9.21 -12.89
N ALA A 82 31.45 -9.70 -14.12
CA ALA A 82 32.48 -9.89 -15.14
C ALA A 82 33.04 -8.56 -15.69
N ILE A 83 32.23 -7.49 -15.74
CA ILE A 83 32.71 -6.13 -16.01
C ILE A 83 33.55 -5.62 -14.82
N HIS A 84 33.03 -5.74 -13.58
CA HIS A 84 33.74 -5.31 -12.37
C HIS A 84 35.15 -5.93 -12.25
N SER A 85 35.30 -7.22 -12.58
CA SER A 85 36.59 -7.93 -12.59
C SER A 85 37.49 -7.62 -13.80
N GLY A 86 37.01 -6.89 -14.81
CA GLY A 86 37.77 -6.58 -16.03
C GLY A 86 37.94 -7.76 -16.98
N ILE A 87 37.16 -8.83 -16.81
CA ILE A 87 37.17 -10.02 -17.68
C ILE A 87 36.43 -9.77 -19.01
N ILE A 88 35.47 -8.84 -19.00
CA ILE A 88 34.84 -8.25 -20.18
C ILE A 88 34.69 -6.74 -19.94
N ASP A 89 34.48 -5.96 -21.00
CA ASP A 89 34.05 -4.57 -20.90
C ASP A 89 32.53 -4.43 -21.15
N ASN A 90 32.03 -3.20 -21.20
CA ASN A 90 30.61 -2.92 -21.43
C ASN A 90 30.14 -3.18 -22.89
N THR A 91 31.00 -3.67 -23.79
CA THR A 91 30.61 -4.22 -25.10
C THR A 91 30.12 -5.67 -25.00
N GLY A 92 30.30 -6.30 -23.84
CA GLY A 92 29.94 -7.70 -23.58
C GLY A 92 31.04 -8.67 -23.97
N GLY A 93 30.78 -9.97 -23.89
CA GLY A 93 31.80 -10.98 -24.16
C GLY A 93 31.47 -12.37 -23.63
N LYS A 94 32.47 -13.26 -23.61
CA LYS A 94 32.33 -14.60 -23.02
C LYS A 94 33.05 -14.68 -21.68
N VAL A 95 32.31 -15.09 -20.65
CA VAL A 95 32.83 -15.32 -19.30
C VAL A 95 32.72 -16.80 -18.94
N LEU A 96 33.79 -17.35 -18.38
CA LEU A 96 33.79 -18.64 -17.68
C LEU A 96 33.46 -18.36 -16.20
N VAL A 97 32.33 -18.90 -15.76
CA VAL A 97 31.82 -18.78 -14.39
C VAL A 97 32.09 -20.10 -13.67
N GLN A 98 32.71 -20.04 -12.49
CA GLN A 98 32.96 -21.19 -11.64
C GLN A 98 32.38 -20.92 -10.24
N LYS A 99 31.37 -21.70 -9.84
CA LYS A 99 30.77 -21.64 -8.51
C LYS A 99 31.70 -22.27 -7.46
N VAL A 100 31.70 -21.70 -6.26
CA VAL A 100 32.45 -22.17 -5.09
C VAL A 100 31.64 -21.97 -3.81
N ALA A 101 32.15 -22.46 -2.68
CA ALA A 101 31.51 -22.29 -1.38
C ALA A 101 31.24 -20.82 -1.01
N GLY A 102 30.22 -20.60 -0.19
CA GLY A 102 29.92 -19.29 0.40
C GLY A 102 30.99 -18.81 1.38
N HIS A 103 31.28 -17.51 1.36
CA HIS A 103 32.21 -16.86 2.29
C HIS A 103 31.48 -16.22 3.48
N SER A 104 32.19 -16.01 4.59
CA SER A 104 31.70 -15.31 5.79
C SER A 104 31.52 -13.80 5.60
N GLY A 105 32.08 -13.23 4.54
CA GLY A 105 31.87 -11.84 4.13
C GLY A 105 32.54 -11.54 2.79
N TYR A 106 32.04 -10.51 2.12
CA TYR A 106 32.46 -10.07 0.78
C TYR A 106 32.74 -8.57 0.85
N ARG A 107 33.93 -8.16 0.39
CA ARG A 107 34.33 -6.74 0.36
C ARG A 107 33.87 -6.09 -0.95
N GLY A 108 33.05 -5.05 -0.86
CA GLY A 108 32.74 -4.19 -1.99
C GLY A 108 33.89 -3.25 -2.35
N SER A 109 33.96 -2.87 -3.61
CA SER A 109 34.94 -1.92 -4.16
C SER A 109 34.35 -1.19 -5.38
N PHE A 110 35.17 -0.36 -6.03
CA PHE A 110 34.82 0.28 -7.30
C PHE A 110 35.92 -0.05 -8.32
N SER A 111 35.55 -0.77 -9.38
CA SER A 111 36.48 -1.32 -10.36
C SER A 111 35.83 -1.36 -11.74
N ASN A 112 36.60 -1.02 -12.79
CA ASN A 112 36.15 -1.02 -14.19
C ASN A 112 34.82 -0.26 -14.42
N GLY A 113 34.61 0.82 -13.67
CA GLY A 113 33.39 1.64 -13.75
C GLY A 113 32.14 1.01 -13.11
N VAL A 114 32.27 -0.10 -12.39
CA VAL A 114 31.19 -0.77 -11.63
C VAL A 114 31.45 -0.58 -10.14
N ARG A 115 30.39 -0.33 -9.36
CA ARG A 115 30.44 -0.35 -7.89
C ARG A 115 29.89 -1.69 -7.38
N SER A 116 30.75 -2.51 -6.80
CA SER A 116 30.31 -3.65 -5.99
C SER A 116 30.04 -3.21 -4.55
N LEU A 117 29.08 -3.88 -3.92
CA LEU A 117 28.71 -3.66 -2.52
C LEU A 117 29.38 -4.71 -1.63
N SER A 118 29.61 -4.36 -0.37
CA SER A 118 29.94 -5.35 0.65
C SER A 118 28.71 -6.20 0.97
N LEU A 119 28.94 -7.45 1.36
CA LEU A 119 27.88 -8.36 1.84
C LEU A 119 28.40 -9.14 3.05
N PRO A 120 27.58 -9.37 4.08
CA PRO A 120 27.87 -10.36 5.13
C PRO A 120 27.94 -11.80 4.57
N ARG A 121 27.91 -12.79 5.46
CA ARG A 121 27.93 -14.21 5.10
C ARG A 121 26.87 -14.55 4.05
N TRP A 122 27.29 -15.22 2.98
CA TRP A 122 26.39 -15.74 1.95
C TRP A 122 26.73 -17.22 1.67
N ARG A 123 25.78 -17.97 1.11
CA ARG A 123 25.83 -19.44 1.05
C ARG A 123 26.60 -20.05 -0.12
N GLU A 124 26.80 -19.29 -1.20
CA GLU A 124 27.38 -19.75 -2.46
C GLU A 124 28.09 -18.58 -3.16
N SER A 125 29.32 -18.75 -3.60
CA SER A 125 30.06 -17.73 -4.35
C SER A 125 30.31 -18.16 -5.80
N PHE A 126 30.80 -17.24 -6.62
CA PHE A 126 31.38 -17.57 -7.91
C PHE A 126 32.61 -16.70 -8.20
N LEU A 127 33.50 -17.25 -9.04
CA LEU A 127 34.56 -16.52 -9.69
C LEU A 127 34.24 -16.39 -11.18
N VAL A 128 34.82 -15.36 -11.80
CA VAL A 128 34.71 -15.06 -13.23
C VAL A 128 36.09 -15.05 -13.85
N SER A 129 36.22 -15.62 -15.05
CA SER A 129 37.48 -15.72 -15.80
C SER A 129 37.22 -15.71 -17.31
N GLU A 130 38.27 -15.61 -18.13
CA GLU A 130 38.14 -15.58 -19.60
C GLU A 130 37.32 -16.78 -20.11
N GLY A 131 36.34 -16.53 -21.01
CA GLY A 131 35.50 -17.58 -21.62
C GLY A 131 36.20 -18.51 -22.63
N LYS A 132 37.46 -18.88 -22.37
CA LYS A 132 38.26 -19.84 -23.14
C LYS A 132 38.06 -21.25 -22.55
N PRO A 133 37.54 -22.23 -23.32
CA PRO A 133 37.32 -23.59 -22.80
C PRO A 133 38.61 -24.26 -22.32
N ARG A 134 38.62 -24.77 -21.08
CA ARG A 134 39.73 -25.55 -20.52
C ARG A 134 39.91 -26.86 -21.31
N LYS A 135 41.16 -27.23 -21.63
CA LYS A 135 41.47 -28.47 -22.37
C LYS A 135 41.00 -29.69 -21.58
N GLY A 136 40.11 -30.48 -22.17
CA GLY A 136 39.56 -31.71 -21.56
C GLY A 136 38.25 -31.52 -20.78
N VAL A 137 37.75 -30.28 -20.62
CA VAL A 137 36.46 -30.01 -19.97
C VAL A 137 35.37 -29.82 -21.03
N THR A 138 34.27 -30.56 -20.89
CA THR A 138 33.07 -30.40 -21.73
C THR A 138 32.09 -29.46 -21.04
N TYR A 139 31.87 -28.28 -21.62
CA TYR A 139 30.93 -27.30 -21.11
C TYR A 139 29.51 -27.55 -21.65
N PRO A 140 28.45 -27.32 -20.85
CA PRO A 140 27.08 -27.52 -21.30
C PRO A 140 26.69 -26.49 -22.37
N SER A 141 26.00 -26.93 -23.42
CA SER A 141 25.48 -26.05 -24.49
C SER A 141 24.23 -25.26 -24.09
N THR A 142 23.62 -25.60 -22.95
CA THR A 142 22.40 -25.01 -22.38
C THR A 142 22.60 -24.81 -20.89
N LEU A 143 22.16 -23.67 -20.35
CA LEU A 143 22.19 -23.43 -18.90
C LEU A 143 20.91 -23.94 -18.26
N GLU A 144 21.05 -24.69 -17.18
CA GLU A 144 19.93 -25.13 -16.35
C GLU A 144 19.60 -24.04 -15.33
N TYR A 145 18.34 -23.61 -15.27
CA TYR A 145 17.89 -22.58 -14.35
C TYR A 145 17.08 -23.19 -13.20
N SER A 146 17.34 -22.71 -11.98
CA SER A 146 16.55 -23.05 -10.80
C SER A 146 15.13 -22.53 -10.96
N SER A 147 14.16 -23.43 -10.95
CA SER A 147 12.76 -23.11 -11.24
C SER A 147 12.07 -22.46 -10.03
N SER A 148 11.81 -21.17 -10.13
CA SER A 148 10.84 -20.48 -9.28
C SER A 148 9.46 -21.10 -9.51
N LYS A 149 8.97 -21.92 -8.59
CA LYS A 149 7.62 -22.50 -8.65
C LYS A 149 6.57 -21.40 -8.52
N SER A 150 6.06 -20.94 -9.65
CA SER A 150 4.77 -20.27 -9.73
C SER A 150 3.66 -21.23 -9.28
N THR A 151 2.61 -20.69 -8.67
CA THR A 151 1.36 -21.42 -8.42
C THR A 151 0.75 -21.88 -9.74
N ALA A 152 0.56 -23.19 -9.88
CA ALA A 152 -0.27 -23.79 -10.91
C ALA A 152 -1.06 -24.94 -10.27
N VAL A 153 -2.39 -24.90 -10.40
CA VAL A 153 -3.27 -25.98 -9.94
C VAL A 153 -2.91 -27.25 -10.70
N LYS A 154 -2.69 -28.36 -9.99
CA LYS A 154 -2.63 -29.68 -10.62
C LYS A 154 -3.23 -30.76 -9.73
N SER A 155 -4.14 -31.51 -10.32
CA SER A 155 -4.58 -32.81 -9.85
C SER A 155 -3.40 -33.80 -9.82
N GLU A 156 -3.54 -34.83 -9.00
CA GLU A 156 -2.72 -36.04 -9.07
C GLU A 156 -2.90 -36.73 -10.44
N PRO A 157 -1.96 -37.61 -10.85
CA PRO A 157 -2.07 -38.99 -10.39
C PRO A 157 -0.74 -39.69 -10.02
N ASN A 158 -0.86 -40.63 -9.08
CA ASN A 158 -0.12 -41.90 -8.91
C ASN A 158 1.36 -42.00 -9.32
N LYS A 159 2.20 -42.31 -8.32
CA LYS A 159 3.48 -43.01 -8.48
C LYS A 159 3.32 -44.45 -7.93
N PRO A 160 3.85 -45.50 -8.59
CA PRO A 160 3.84 -46.85 -8.03
C PRO A 160 4.76 -47.01 -6.81
N GLU A 161 4.44 -48.01 -6.01
CA GLU A 161 4.97 -48.31 -4.67
C GLU A 161 6.13 -49.33 -4.70
N GLN A 162 7.09 -49.15 -3.79
CA GLN A 162 8.05 -50.14 -3.26
C GLN A 162 9.04 -49.41 -2.31
N ASP A 163 9.60 -49.97 -1.24
CA ASP A 163 9.19 -51.00 -0.27
C ASP A 163 10.27 -51.01 0.86
N LEU A 164 9.88 -51.08 2.14
CA LEU A 164 10.54 -51.80 3.27
C LEU A 164 10.20 -51.25 4.68
N LYS A 165 9.16 -51.84 5.28
CA LYS A 165 9.11 -52.45 6.64
C LYS A 165 9.85 -51.84 7.85
N GLY A 166 9.07 -51.57 8.91
CA GLY A 166 9.44 -51.78 10.33
C GLY A 166 9.06 -50.61 11.29
N THR A 167 8.52 -50.80 12.51
CA THR A 167 8.10 -52.03 13.23
C THR A 167 6.99 -51.72 14.27
N LYS A 168 6.14 -52.72 14.53
CA LYS A 168 4.95 -52.83 15.42
C LYS A 168 4.96 -52.10 16.78
N SER A 169 3.78 -51.60 17.20
CA SER A 169 2.98 -51.96 18.41
C SER A 169 2.14 -50.78 18.96
N ALA A 170 0.98 -50.93 19.64
CA ALA A 170 -0.06 -51.98 19.63
C ALA A 170 -1.31 -51.48 20.42
N ASP A 171 -2.52 -51.77 19.91
CA ASP A 171 -3.80 -52.21 20.53
C ASP A 171 -4.21 -51.86 21.99
N PRO A 172 -5.52 -52.02 22.37
CA PRO A 172 -6.69 -52.52 21.62
C PRO A 172 -7.78 -51.41 21.43
N ALA A 173 -9.06 -51.60 21.08
CA ALA A 173 -9.98 -52.75 20.88
C ALA A 173 -11.14 -52.31 19.91
N ASN A 174 -12.18 -53.07 19.53
CA ASN A 174 -12.63 -54.45 19.81
C ASN A 174 -13.58 -54.97 18.68
N THR A 175 -14.21 -56.15 18.90
CA THR A 175 -15.53 -56.66 18.42
C THR A 175 -16.43 -55.80 17.51
N SER A 176 -17.18 -56.34 16.52
CA SER A 176 -17.25 -57.72 15.97
C SER A 176 -18.24 -57.86 14.79
N GLU A 177 -17.90 -58.73 13.82
CA GLU A 177 -18.78 -59.50 12.90
C GLU A 177 -19.79 -58.85 11.91
N LYS A 178 -19.64 -59.24 10.62
CA LYS A 178 -20.69 -59.61 9.62
C LYS A 178 -21.68 -58.54 9.10
N ALA A 179 -22.22 -58.60 7.87
CA ALA A 179 -21.84 -59.30 6.62
C ALA A 179 -22.73 -58.82 5.44
N SER A 180 -22.34 -59.12 4.19
CA SER A 180 -23.17 -59.11 2.94
C SER A 180 -23.69 -57.73 2.44
N ASP A 181 -23.91 -57.48 1.14
CA ASP A 181 -23.60 -58.27 -0.07
C ASP A 181 -23.34 -57.39 -1.33
N GLN A 182 -23.12 -58.05 -2.47
CA GLN A 182 -23.17 -57.55 -3.87
C GLN A 182 -24.41 -56.66 -4.13
N GLY A 183 -24.48 -55.71 -5.07
CA GLY A 183 -23.88 -55.51 -6.40
C GLY A 183 -24.83 -54.55 -7.18
N ASP A 184 -24.74 -54.27 -8.49
CA ASP A 184 -23.75 -54.62 -9.52
C ASP A 184 -23.83 -53.61 -10.71
N THR A 185 -22.90 -53.72 -11.68
CA THR A 185 -22.89 -53.21 -13.08
C THR A 185 -23.84 -52.07 -13.53
N ALA A 186 -23.32 -50.88 -13.91
CA ALA A 186 -22.88 -50.47 -15.28
C ALA A 186 -24.06 -49.97 -16.21
N ARG A 187 -23.89 -49.38 -17.43
CA ARG A 187 -22.75 -49.27 -18.37
C ARG A 187 -23.01 -48.21 -19.50
N LYS A 188 -22.02 -47.33 -19.85
CA LYS A 188 -21.84 -46.60 -21.15
C LYS A 188 -23.03 -45.69 -21.63
N GLU A 189 -23.00 -44.87 -22.69
CA GLU A 189 -22.02 -44.04 -23.45
C GLU A 189 -22.84 -42.89 -24.12
N HIS A 190 -22.51 -41.60 -24.02
CA HIS A 190 -21.51 -40.79 -24.77
C HIS A 190 -22.09 -39.98 -25.97
N GLN A 191 -21.62 -38.72 -26.08
CA GLN A 191 -21.58 -37.82 -27.26
C GLN A 191 -22.78 -36.93 -27.74
N THR A 192 -22.35 -35.73 -28.18
CA THR A 192 -22.90 -34.77 -29.18
C THR A 192 -24.13 -33.88 -28.90
N THR A 193 -23.82 -32.59 -28.73
CA THR A 193 -24.57 -31.39 -29.19
C THR A 193 -24.64 -31.32 -30.74
N PRO A 194 -25.63 -30.67 -31.41
CA PRO A 194 -25.70 -29.19 -31.45
C PRO A 194 -27.05 -28.46 -31.74
N VAL A 195 -27.19 -27.26 -31.15
CA VAL A 195 -27.65 -25.99 -31.77
C VAL A 195 -29.14 -25.76 -32.18
N LEU A 196 -29.55 -24.47 -32.06
CA LEU A 196 -30.69 -23.73 -32.63
C LEU A 196 -32.07 -23.64 -31.90
N THR A 197 -32.46 -22.39 -31.68
CA THR A 197 -33.79 -21.77 -31.44
C THR A 197 -34.67 -21.75 -32.73
N PRO A 198 -36.01 -21.46 -32.74
CA PRO A 198 -36.69 -20.44 -31.91
C PRO A 198 -38.18 -20.65 -31.50
N ALA A 199 -38.67 -19.62 -30.77
CA ALA A 199 -40.04 -19.12 -30.51
C ALA A 199 -41.29 -19.82 -31.08
N THR A 200 -42.41 -19.77 -30.32
CA THR A 200 -43.61 -18.92 -30.61
C THR A 200 -44.58 -18.94 -29.40
N GLU A 201 -45.53 -18.02 -29.35
CA GLU A 201 -46.56 -17.81 -28.31
C GLU A 201 -47.68 -18.86 -28.29
N MET A 202 -48.40 -18.98 -27.17
CA MET A 202 -49.86 -18.79 -27.14
C MET A 202 -50.39 -18.61 -25.70
N ALA A 203 -51.61 -18.08 -25.56
CA ALA A 203 -52.24 -17.76 -24.28
C ALA A 203 -53.68 -18.32 -24.19
N THR A 204 -54.14 -18.69 -22.99
CA THR A 204 -55.53 -19.09 -22.76
C THR A 204 -56.05 -18.81 -21.33
N THR A 205 -57.02 -17.90 -21.26
CA THR A 205 -58.26 -17.94 -20.43
C THR A 205 -58.26 -18.27 -18.93
N THR A 206 -58.81 -17.34 -18.15
CA THR A 206 -59.43 -17.49 -16.80
C THR A 206 -60.58 -18.52 -16.78
N PRO A 207 -60.99 -19.03 -15.59
CA PRO A 207 -62.20 -18.45 -14.97
C PRO A 207 -62.23 -18.39 -13.42
N THR A 208 -63.08 -17.49 -12.90
CA THR A 208 -63.60 -17.37 -11.51
C THR A 208 -65.05 -17.96 -11.44
N PRO A 209 -65.85 -18.04 -10.32
CA PRO A 209 -65.87 -17.13 -9.14
C PRO A 209 -66.32 -17.69 -7.74
N THR A 210 -66.28 -16.80 -6.71
CA THR A 210 -67.06 -16.69 -5.42
C THR A 210 -67.43 -17.89 -4.52
N THR A 211 -67.27 -17.71 -3.19
CA THR A 211 -68.39 -17.59 -2.20
C THR A 211 -67.98 -17.22 -0.73
N THR A 212 -68.52 -16.11 -0.17
CA THR A 212 -68.99 -15.83 1.24
C THR A 212 -68.10 -16.07 2.51
N THR A 213 -68.18 -15.36 3.68
CA THR A 213 -69.01 -14.22 4.23
C THR A 213 -68.31 -13.46 5.41
N THR A 214 -68.63 -12.17 5.65
CA THR A 214 -68.68 -11.34 6.93
C THR A 214 -67.73 -11.61 8.14
N GLU A 215 -66.92 -10.66 8.66
CA GLU A 215 -67.19 -9.46 9.55
C GLU A 215 -67.40 -9.75 11.07
N PRO A 216 -67.27 -8.79 12.05
CA PRO A 216 -66.96 -7.32 12.04
C PRO A 216 -65.63 -6.95 12.78
N SER A 217 -65.01 -5.73 12.75
CA SER A 217 -65.39 -4.33 13.15
C SER A 217 -65.53 -4.11 14.69
N THR A 218 -65.14 -3.00 15.37
CA THR A 218 -64.95 -1.56 15.00
C THR A 218 -63.67 -0.90 15.64
N THR A 219 -63.66 0.43 15.95
CA THR A 219 -62.48 1.32 15.75
C THR A 219 -62.42 2.63 16.61
N VAL A 220 -61.24 3.01 17.21
CA VAL A 220 -60.78 4.42 17.61
C VAL A 220 -61.53 5.10 18.83
N PRO A 221 -61.12 6.22 19.54
CA PRO A 221 -60.05 7.26 19.37
C PRO A 221 -59.14 7.69 20.60
N GLN A 222 -58.30 8.71 20.32
CA GLN A 222 -57.49 9.69 21.11
C GLN A 222 -58.28 10.66 22.06
N PRO A 223 -57.73 11.76 22.71
CA PRO A 223 -56.35 12.22 23.05
C PRO A 223 -56.13 12.94 24.46
N THR A 224 -54.93 13.54 24.67
CA THR A 224 -54.62 14.87 25.33
C THR A 224 -54.14 15.07 26.81
N THR A 225 -53.24 16.07 26.96
CA THR A 225 -52.86 16.95 28.12
C THR A 225 -51.82 16.55 29.21
N THR A 226 -51.23 17.60 29.82
CA THR A 226 -50.03 17.72 30.71
C THR A 226 -50.41 18.48 32.02
N PRO A 227 -49.51 18.82 32.99
CA PRO A 227 -48.19 18.30 33.43
C PRO A 227 -48.06 18.12 34.99
N ALA A 228 -46.83 17.98 35.53
CA ALA A 228 -46.32 18.37 36.88
C ALA A 228 -45.82 17.26 37.86
N ALA A 229 -45.02 17.68 38.86
CA ALA A 229 -44.43 16.93 39.99
C ALA A 229 -44.88 17.59 41.34
N PRO A 230 -44.57 17.16 42.61
CA PRO A 230 -43.20 16.85 43.11
C PRO A 230 -43.03 15.95 44.40
N ARG A 231 -41.77 15.82 44.88
CA ARG A 231 -41.27 15.80 46.29
C ARG A 231 -41.50 14.65 47.33
N THR A 232 -40.38 14.00 47.69
CA THR A 232 -39.78 13.76 49.05
C THR A 232 -40.51 13.05 50.21
N THR A 233 -39.87 11.99 50.72
CA THR A 233 -39.74 11.50 52.14
C THR A 233 -38.75 10.29 52.13
N ALA A 234 -38.13 9.73 53.19
CA ALA A 234 -37.71 10.16 54.55
C ALA A 234 -36.64 9.14 55.10
N ALA A 235 -36.18 9.23 56.36
CA ALA A 235 -35.29 8.23 57.02
C ALA A 235 -35.64 8.02 58.52
N PRO A 236 -35.29 6.85 59.13
CA PRO A 236 -34.32 6.79 60.26
C PRO A 236 -33.37 5.55 60.18
N ALA A 237 -32.11 5.51 60.67
CA ALA A 237 -31.48 5.77 62.01
C ALA A 237 -31.79 4.67 63.07
N LYS A 238 -30.89 4.20 63.95
CA LYS A 238 -29.61 4.77 64.53
C LYS A 238 -28.34 3.94 64.15
N ALA A 239 -27.42 3.37 64.95
CA ALA A 239 -27.18 3.13 66.40
C ALA A 239 -25.66 2.94 66.75
N ARG A 240 -25.29 2.51 67.98
CA ARG A 240 -23.91 2.31 68.59
C ARG A 240 -24.05 1.54 69.95
N PRO A 241 -23.04 1.32 70.86
CA PRO A 241 -21.60 1.74 70.99
C PRO A 241 -20.59 0.57 71.28
N GLY A 242 -19.31 0.71 71.67
CA GLY A 242 -18.32 1.82 71.67
C GLY A 242 -17.09 1.66 72.64
N LEU A 243 -16.11 2.59 72.56
CA LEU A 243 -14.98 2.93 73.49
C LEU A 243 -13.85 1.87 73.66
N HIS A 244 -12.57 2.19 74.00
CA HIS A 244 -11.84 3.39 74.50
C HIS A 244 -10.64 3.76 73.56
N ARG A 245 -10.18 5.02 73.33
CA ARG A 245 -9.58 6.12 74.16
C ARG A 245 -8.04 5.98 74.34
N GLY A 246 -7.17 6.92 73.95
CA GLY A 246 -7.34 8.19 73.20
C GLY A 246 -6.14 9.15 73.30
N ARG A 247 -6.29 10.39 72.79
CA ARG A 247 -5.36 11.56 72.79
C ARG A 247 -4.17 11.53 71.82
N ASP A 248 -3.64 12.63 71.29
CA ASP A 248 -4.02 14.07 71.05
C ASP A 248 -2.91 14.61 70.07
N MET A 249 -2.91 15.74 69.33
CA MET A 249 -3.77 16.94 69.14
C MET A 249 -3.39 17.63 67.77
N GLY A 250 -4.19 18.60 67.28
CA GLY A 250 -3.87 19.52 66.14
C GLY A 250 -4.10 18.93 64.73
N SER A 251 -5.02 19.38 63.86
CA SER A 251 -5.46 20.74 63.41
C SER A 251 -4.44 21.42 62.48
N SER A 252 -4.75 21.87 61.25
CA SER A 252 -6.04 21.91 60.51
C SER A 252 -5.87 22.04 58.97
N SER A 253 -6.97 21.84 58.22
CA SER A 253 -7.15 22.02 56.76
C SER A 253 -7.21 23.53 56.35
N VAL A 254 -7.36 23.98 55.08
CA VAL A 254 -7.96 23.43 53.83
C VAL A 254 -7.29 24.04 52.55
N HIS A 255 -7.49 23.42 51.38
CA HIS A 255 -7.36 24.08 50.05
C HIS A 255 -8.28 25.32 49.88
N PRO A 256 -8.02 26.22 48.91
CA PRO A 256 -8.70 26.09 47.60
C PRO A 256 -7.82 26.42 46.37
N ALA A 257 -8.38 26.23 45.18
CA ALA A 257 -7.77 26.58 43.89
C ALA A 257 -8.14 28.01 43.42
N TYR A 258 -7.46 28.52 42.39
CA TYR A 258 -7.85 29.73 41.66
C TYR A 258 -7.65 29.58 40.14
N ALA A 259 -8.33 30.43 39.37
CA ALA A 259 -8.31 30.47 37.91
C ALA A 259 -8.07 31.89 37.39
N SER A 260 -7.60 31.98 36.14
CA SER A 260 -7.82 33.06 35.14
C SER A 260 -7.81 34.54 35.59
N VAL A 261 -6.96 35.38 34.97
CA VAL A 261 -7.41 36.45 34.03
C VAL A 261 -6.23 37.26 33.44
N VAL A 262 -6.35 37.51 32.14
CA VAL A 262 -5.75 38.49 31.22
C VAL A 262 -5.16 39.79 31.82
N ALA A 263 -4.00 40.28 31.32
CA ALA A 263 -3.82 41.59 30.64
C ALA A 263 -2.43 42.27 30.73
N ALA A 264 -2.01 42.82 29.58
CA ALA A 264 -1.26 44.08 29.37
C ALA A 264 0.19 44.27 29.87
N ALA A 265 0.93 45.12 29.14
CA ALA A 265 2.35 45.41 29.30
C ALA A 265 2.61 46.89 29.60
N ALA A 266 3.80 47.24 30.12
CA ALA A 266 4.77 48.16 29.52
C ALA A 266 5.73 48.83 30.55
N SER A 267 7.03 48.90 30.19
CA SER A 267 8.00 49.94 30.59
C SER A 267 8.38 50.11 32.09
N ALA A 268 9.57 50.60 32.48
CA ALA A 268 10.89 50.75 31.85
C ALA A 268 11.92 51.16 32.94
N GLN A 269 13.18 51.44 32.56
CA GLN A 269 14.27 52.05 33.37
C GLN A 269 14.93 51.16 34.46
N HIS A 270 16.17 51.38 34.89
CA HIS A 270 17.43 51.74 34.18
C HIS A 270 18.59 51.68 35.19
N GLN A 271 19.75 51.09 34.87
CA GLN A 271 21.10 51.68 35.08
C GLN A 271 22.25 50.73 34.67
N GLU A 272 23.42 51.33 34.48
CA GLU A 272 24.69 50.81 33.93
C GLU A 272 25.83 51.22 34.92
N PRO A 273 27.16 51.17 34.65
CA PRO A 273 27.92 50.73 33.45
C PRO A 273 29.11 49.78 33.75
N VAL A 274 29.87 49.42 32.71
CA VAL A 274 31.32 49.73 32.51
C VAL A 274 31.72 49.22 31.12
N ALA A 275 32.55 49.96 30.38
CA ALA A 275 32.77 49.75 28.94
C ALA A 275 34.24 49.87 28.51
N THR A 276 34.60 49.31 27.34
CA THR A 276 35.77 49.75 26.56
C THR A 276 35.52 49.67 25.05
N PHE A 277 35.76 50.80 24.40
CA PHE A 277 35.70 51.12 22.95
C PHE A 277 36.77 50.38 22.10
N GLN A 278 36.91 50.48 20.76
CA GLN A 278 36.41 51.38 19.66
C GLN A 278 36.48 50.60 18.31
N ARG A 279 36.07 51.03 17.10
CA ARG A 279 35.44 52.22 16.46
C ARG A 279 34.69 51.73 15.18
N ALA A 280 33.88 52.56 14.50
CA ALA A 280 33.22 52.20 13.23
C ALA A 280 33.08 53.36 12.21
N ALA A 281 32.95 53.00 10.91
CA ALA A 281 32.66 53.80 9.70
C ALA A 281 32.57 52.84 8.48
N SER A 282 31.99 53.10 7.29
CA SER A 282 31.00 54.09 6.80
C SER A 282 30.56 53.70 5.34
N SER A 283 29.45 54.24 4.83
CA SER A 283 28.90 53.99 3.45
C SER A 283 28.38 55.32 2.84
N PRO A 284 27.89 55.41 1.56
CA PRO A 284 27.97 54.52 0.38
C PRO A 284 28.27 55.26 -0.99
N VAL A 285 27.99 54.59 -2.14
CA VAL A 285 27.60 55.08 -3.51
C VAL A 285 28.67 55.23 -4.64
N HIS A 286 28.26 54.78 -5.86
CA HIS A 286 28.60 55.20 -7.26
C HIS A 286 29.53 54.39 -8.22
N LEU A 287 28.95 54.10 -9.42
CA LEU A 287 29.45 54.03 -10.82
C LEU A 287 30.56 53.04 -11.31
N ALA A 288 30.11 52.00 -12.06
CA ALA A 288 30.31 51.64 -13.50
C ALA A 288 31.68 51.70 -14.27
N MET A 289 31.66 51.08 -15.47
CA MET A 289 32.62 51.08 -16.62
C MET A 289 33.84 50.11 -16.51
N GLU A 290 34.40 49.49 -17.58
CA GLU A 290 34.02 49.25 -19.00
C GLU A 290 34.78 48.00 -19.58
N ILE A 291 34.18 47.12 -20.40
CA ILE A 291 34.29 46.93 -21.89
C ILE A 291 35.62 46.39 -22.49
N ASP A 292 35.54 45.26 -23.22
CA ASP A 292 36.08 45.01 -24.59
C ASP A 292 35.72 43.57 -25.07
N SER A 293 35.62 43.19 -26.36
CA SER A 293 35.28 43.94 -27.60
C SER A 293 34.92 43.01 -28.79
N TRP A 294 34.17 43.56 -29.77
CA TRP A 294 34.03 43.16 -31.20
C TRP A 294 33.21 41.90 -31.60
N LYS A 295 32.51 41.86 -32.77
CA LYS A 295 31.83 42.89 -33.62
C LYS A 295 30.88 42.18 -34.65
N PRO A 296 29.86 42.86 -35.25
CA PRO A 296 28.82 42.22 -36.06
C PRO A 296 28.89 42.54 -37.58
N GLY A 297 27.92 42.04 -38.37
CA GLY A 297 27.70 42.46 -39.77
C GLY A 297 26.26 42.26 -40.28
N LEU A 298 25.68 43.36 -40.79
CA LEU A 298 24.82 43.53 -42.00
C LEU A 298 23.67 42.53 -42.35
N SER A 299 22.55 42.92 -43.00
CA SER A 299 21.80 44.19 -43.15
C SER A 299 20.57 43.97 -44.07
N LEU A 300 19.53 44.81 -43.95
CA LEU A 300 18.40 45.01 -44.91
C LEU A 300 17.49 43.80 -45.23
N PHE A 301 16.18 43.99 -45.03
CA PHE A 301 15.28 44.36 -46.14
C PHE A 301 14.07 45.15 -45.59
N ASP A 302 13.41 45.91 -46.47
CA ASP A 302 12.33 46.85 -46.16
C ASP A 302 11.05 46.49 -46.92
N THR A 303 9.89 46.71 -46.29
CA THR A 303 8.60 47.14 -46.87
C THR A 303 7.52 47.09 -45.79
N GLY A 304 6.94 48.23 -45.45
CA GLY A 304 5.87 48.33 -44.44
C GLY A 304 4.48 48.62 -45.03
N PHE A 305 3.46 48.53 -44.18
CA PHE A 305 2.22 49.30 -44.39
C PHE A 305 1.61 49.78 -43.06
N SER A 306 0.76 50.81 -43.15
CA SER A 306 0.06 51.44 -42.03
C SER A 306 -0.97 50.48 -41.39
N SER A 307 -1.44 50.66 -40.15
CA SER A 307 -1.62 51.93 -39.42
C SER A 307 -1.67 51.77 -37.89
N LYS A 308 -1.73 52.89 -37.17
CA LYS A 308 -1.86 52.92 -35.70
C LYS A 308 -3.25 52.43 -35.27
N GLU A 309 -3.29 51.48 -34.35
CA GLU A 309 -4.38 51.35 -33.39
C GLU A 309 -3.78 51.30 -31.98
N GLU A 310 -4.33 52.08 -31.05
CA GLU A 310 -3.65 52.45 -29.82
C GLU A 310 -3.82 51.37 -28.75
N LEU A 311 -2.85 50.45 -28.67
CA LEU A 311 -2.92 49.27 -27.83
C LEU A 311 -2.71 49.61 -26.34
N ASN A 312 -3.75 50.18 -25.72
CA ASN A 312 -3.84 50.35 -24.27
C ASN A 312 -3.69 48.97 -23.60
N PRO A 313 -2.60 48.71 -22.84
CA PRO A 313 -2.34 47.39 -22.30
C PRO A 313 -3.31 47.11 -21.15
N LYS A 314 -4.41 46.39 -21.46
CA LYS A 314 -5.23 45.76 -20.42
C LYS A 314 -4.29 45.00 -19.47
N PRO A 315 -4.34 45.24 -18.15
CA PRO A 315 -3.57 44.44 -17.20
C PRO A 315 -3.85 42.96 -17.46
N LEU A 316 -2.82 42.12 -17.45
CA LEU A 316 -3.03 40.67 -17.43
C LEU A 316 -3.91 40.37 -16.21
N GLU A 317 -5.12 39.87 -16.43
CA GLU A 317 -5.98 39.37 -15.34
C GLU A 317 -5.15 38.34 -14.58
N SER A 318 -4.87 38.62 -13.30
CA SER A 318 -4.04 37.75 -12.45
C SER A 318 -4.64 36.35 -12.44
N ILE A 319 -3.92 35.38 -13.01
CA ILE A 319 -4.36 33.99 -13.07
C ILE A 319 -4.68 33.56 -11.64
N SER A 320 -5.95 33.29 -11.37
CA SER A 320 -6.44 32.89 -10.05
C SER A 320 -5.75 31.60 -9.63
N GLN A 321 -4.72 31.71 -8.80
CA GLN A 321 -4.00 30.56 -8.25
C GLN A 321 -4.93 29.63 -7.45
N GLY A 322 -6.08 30.16 -7.01
CA GLY A 322 -7.13 29.45 -6.29
C GLY A 322 -6.98 29.59 -4.78
N ASN A 323 -7.96 29.08 -4.04
CA ASN A 323 -7.92 29.10 -2.58
C ASN A 323 -6.86 28.12 -2.06
N GLN A 324 -5.65 28.61 -1.76
CA GLN A 324 -4.52 27.82 -1.28
C GLN A 324 -4.84 27.08 0.04
N ASN A 325 -5.77 27.58 0.85
CA ASN A 325 -6.23 26.95 2.09
C ASN A 325 -7.22 25.77 1.84
N CYS A 326 -7.53 25.44 0.58
CA CYS A 326 -8.46 24.38 0.20
C CYS A 326 -7.87 23.49 -0.93
N LYS A 327 -6.73 22.85 -0.67
CA LYS A 327 -6.03 22.00 -1.65
C LYS A 327 -6.62 20.58 -1.71
N VAL A 328 -7.77 20.44 -2.37
CA VAL A 328 -8.48 19.18 -2.61
C VAL A 328 -8.75 18.94 -4.10
N ASP A 329 -8.95 17.67 -4.48
CA ASP A 329 -9.27 17.26 -5.85
C ASP A 329 -10.71 16.74 -5.90
N LEU A 330 -11.59 17.51 -6.56
CA LEU A 330 -13.05 17.31 -6.54
C LEU A 330 -13.59 16.71 -7.84
N SER A 331 -14.41 15.68 -7.70
CA SER A 331 -15.31 15.19 -8.75
C SER A 331 -16.76 15.45 -8.33
N PHE A 332 -17.51 16.21 -9.12
CA PHE A 332 -18.97 16.27 -8.95
C PHE A 332 -19.62 15.20 -9.82
N LEU A 333 -20.34 14.26 -9.19
CA LEU A 333 -21.28 13.38 -9.86
C LEU A 333 -22.58 14.17 -10.07
N MET A 334 -22.76 14.63 -11.29
CA MET A 334 -23.93 15.37 -11.76
C MET A 334 -25.00 14.38 -12.22
N ASP A 335 -26.17 14.41 -11.59
CA ASP A 335 -27.32 13.64 -12.05
C ASP A 335 -27.80 14.22 -13.39
N GLY A 336 -27.69 13.42 -14.45
CA GLY A 336 -28.16 13.70 -15.79
C GLY A 336 -29.42 12.93 -16.18
N SER A 337 -29.97 12.11 -15.28
CA SER A 337 -31.11 11.20 -15.52
C SER A 337 -32.39 11.95 -15.92
N TRP A 338 -33.40 11.23 -16.42
CA TRP A 338 -34.64 11.86 -16.86
C TRP A 338 -35.58 12.29 -15.71
N SER A 339 -35.44 11.74 -14.50
CA SER A 339 -36.34 12.02 -13.36
C SER A 339 -36.34 13.50 -12.96
N ILE A 340 -35.18 14.16 -13.00
CA ILE A 340 -35.03 15.56 -12.63
C ILE A 340 -35.62 16.51 -13.70
N GLY A 341 -35.61 16.08 -14.96
CA GLY A 341 -36.02 16.89 -16.10
C GLY A 341 -35.22 18.19 -16.33
N LYS A 342 -35.49 18.84 -17.46
CA LYS A 342 -34.66 19.96 -17.96
C LYS A 342 -34.60 21.16 -16.99
N ARG A 343 -35.64 21.43 -16.20
CA ARG A 343 -35.68 22.60 -15.29
C ARG A 343 -34.80 22.41 -14.04
N ARG A 344 -34.84 21.24 -13.39
CA ARG A 344 -33.96 20.94 -12.24
C ARG A 344 -32.51 20.83 -12.69
N PHE A 345 -32.24 20.24 -13.87
CA PHE A 345 -30.89 20.19 -14.44
C PHE A 345 -30.24 21.59 -14.62
N GLN A 346 -30.97 22.60 -15.08
CA GLN A 346 -30.43 23.97 -15.16
C GLN A 346 -30.13 24.58 -13.77
N LEU A 347 -30.92 24.25 -12.74
CA LEU A 347 -30.62 24.63 -11.35
C LEU A 347 -29.37 23.90 -10.82
N GLN A 348 -29.18 22.63 -11.19
CA GLN A 348 -27.98 21.86 -10.88
C GLN A 348 -26.73 22.49 -11.49
N LYS A 349 -26.76 22.83 -12.79
CA LYS A 349 -25.65 23.53 -13.47
C LYS A 349 -25.34 24.88 -12.83
N ARG A 350 -26.36 25.66 -12.46
CA ARG A 350 -26.16 26.92 -11.71
C ARG A 350 -25.53 26.69 -10.33
N PHE A 351 -25.91 25.63 -9.61
CA PHE A 351 -25.29 25.27 -8.34
C PHE A 351 -23.81 24.89 -8.51
N LEU A 352 -23.46 24.06 -9.50
CA LEU A 352 -22.06 23.71 -9.79
C LEU A 352 -21.23 24.95 -10.19
N GLY A 353 -21.81 25.85 -10.98
CA GLY A 353 -21.19 27.13 -11.33
C GLY A 353 -20.90 28.01 -10.11
N ASN A 354 -21.83 28.07 -9.16
CA ASN A 354 -21.65 28.79 -7.90
C ASN A 354 -20.63 28.09 -6.98
N MET A 355 -20.60 26.76 -6.94
CA MET A 355 -19.58 25.98 -6.21
C MET A 355 -18.18 26.27 -6.75
N ALA A 356 -17.99 26.25 -8.07
CA ALA A 356 -16.70 26.57 -8.70
C ALA A 356 -16.22 27.97 -8.32
N GLN A 357 -17.11 28.97 -8.29
CA GLN A 357 -16.76 30.33 -7.84
C GLN A 357 -16.43 30.37 -6.34
N ALA A 358 -17.24 29.75 -5.48
CA ALA A 358 -17.07 29.81 -4.03
C ALA A 358 -15.87 29.00 -3.50
N LEU A 359 -15.45 27.94 -4.22
CA LEU A 359 -14.21 27.21 -3.95
C LEU A 359 -12.97 27.99 -4.37
N GLY A 360 -13.07 28.87 -5.38
CA GLY A 360 -11.93 29.50 -6.02
C GLY A 360 -11.02 28.46 -6.69
N ILE A 361 -11.54 27.76 -7.70
CA ILE A 361 -10.79 26.78 -8.51
C ILE A 361 -9.54 27.43 -9.10
N GLY A 362 -8.40 26.77 -8.93
CA GLY A 362 -7.09 27.21 -9.39
C GLY A 362 -6.01 26.19 -9.08
N SER A 363 -4.88 26.24 -9.80
CA SER A 363 -3.84 25.19 -9.77
C SER A 363 -3.17 25.00 -8.40
N ALA A 364 -3.06 26.05 -7.59
CA ALA A 364 -2.53 25.99 -6.22
C ALA A 364 -3.61 25.74 -5.16
N GLY A 365 -4.89 25.91 -5.50
CA GLY A 365 -6.05 25.66 -4.64
C GLY A 365 -6.80 24.37 -4.99
N PRO A 366 -8.14 24.35 -4.95
CA PRO A 366 -8.93 23.18 -5.34
C PRO A 366 -8.97 22.99 -6.85
N LEU A 367 -8.90 21.73 -7.28
CA LEU A 367 -9.22 21.31 -8.66
C LEU A 367 -10.63 20.72 -8.69
N MET A 368 -11.38 20.95 -9.78
CA MET A 368 -12.75 20.48 -9.92
C MET A 368 -13.02 19.99 -11.34
N GLY A 369 -13.41 18.72 -11.46
CA GLY A 369 -13.99 18.15 -12.66
C GLY A 369 -15.41 17.64 -12.41
N ILE A 370 -16.07 17.20 -13.48
CA ILE A 370 -17.48 16.80 -13.49
C ILE A 370 -17.63 15.52 -14.28
N VAL A 371 -18.36 14.57 -13.71
CA VAL A 371 -18.86 13.37 -14.37
C VAL A 371 -20.38 13.45 -14.36
N GLN A 372 -20.99 13.47 -15.53
CA GLN A 372 -22.45 13.32 -15.63
C GLN A 372 -22.78 11.83 -15.62
N TYR A 373 -23.76 11.44 -14.81
CA TYR A 373 -24.25 10.07 -14.75
C TYR A 373 -25.72 9.96 -15.13
N GLY A 374 -26.11 8.76 -15.50
CA GLY A 374 -27.40 8.43 -16.11
C GLY A 374 -27.54 6.91 -16.13
N ASP A 375 -27.93 6.35 -17.27
CA ASP A 375 -27.79 4.91 -17.50
C ASP A 375 -26.32 4.47 -17.37
N ASP A 376 -25.39 5.22 -17.96
CA ASP A 376 -23.93 5.04 -17.82
C ASP A 376 -23.22 6.37 -17.53
N PRO A 377 -22.19 6.37 -16.65
CA PRO A 377 -21.44 7.58 -16.28
C PRO A 377 -20.40 7.98 -17.32
N SER A 378 -20.19 9.29 -17.48
CA SER A 378 -19.19 9.83 -18.40
C SER A 378 -18.63 11.18 -17.94
N THR A 379 -17.32 11.36 -18.07
CA THR A 379 -16.64 12.62 -17.78
C THR A 379 -17.12 13.72 -18.73
N GLU A 380 -17.55 14.85 -18.17
CA GLU A 380 -17.65 16.12 -18.90
C GLU A 380 -16.28 16.81 -18.89
N PHE A 381 -15.71 17.01 -17.69
CA PHE A 381 -14.42 17.69 -17.48
C PHE A 381 -13.55 16.94 -16.48
N ASN A 382 -12.26 16.79 -16.77
CA ASN A 382 -11.26 16.24 -15.85
C ASN A 382 -10.68 17.34 -14.94
N LEU A 383 -10.00 16.94 -13.86
CA LEU A 383 -9.39 17.86 -12.88
C LEU A 383 -8.44 18.89 -13.52
N LYS A 384 -7.72 18.51 -14.58
CA LYS A 384 -6.83 19.41 -15.34
C LYS A 384 -7.49 20.20 -16.48
N THR A 385 -8.79 20.04 -16.74
CA THR A 385 -9.44 20.64 -17.93
C THR A 385 -9.63 22.15 -17.81
N TYR A 386 -9.89 22.68 -16.61
CA TYR A 386 -10.03 24.12 -16.37
C TYR A 386 -9.21 24.57 -15.16
N ALA A 387 -8.36 25.57 -15.35
CA ALA A 387 -7.46 26.10 -14.33
C ALA A 387 -8.01 27.34 -13.58
N ASN A 388 -9.27 27.73 -13.81
CA ASN A 388 -9.92 28.85 -13.12
C ASN A 388 -11.46 28.70 -13.05
N SER A 389 -12.07 29.36 -12.06
CA SER A 389 -13.53 29.33 -11.82
C SER A 389 -14.41 29.99 -12.91
N LYS A 390 -13.88 30.98 -13.64
CA LYS A 390 -14.60 31.79 -14.63
C LYS A 390 -14.92 30.93 -15.85
N ASP A 391 -13.90 30.26 -16.39
CA ASP A 391 -14.05 29.39 -17.56
C ASP A 391 -14.75 28.07 -17.23
N LEU A 392 -14.47 27.47 -16.06
CA LEU A 392 -15.19 26.27 -15.61
C LEU A 392 -16.70 26.54 -15.51
N ARG A 393 -17.14 27.68 -14.95
CA ARG A 393 -18.56 28.05 -14.93
C ARG A 393 -19.14 28.21 -16.33
N ASN A 394 -18.44 28.94 -17.21
CA ASN A 394 -18.87 29.18 -18.58
C ASN A 394 -18.90 27.88 -19.43
N ALA A 395 -18.16 26.85 -19.01
CA ALA A 395 -18.21 25.51 -19.58
C ALA A 395 -19.36 24.67 -18.97
N ILE A 396 -19.56 24.72 -17.66
CA ILE A 396 -20.69 24.09 -16.95
C ILE A 396 -22.02 24.49 -17.60
N GLU A 397 -22.22 25.77 -17.89
CA GLU A 397 -23.45 26.27 -18.53
C GLU A 397 -23.77 25.57 -19.86
N LYS A 398 -22.76 25.05 -20.59
CA LYS A 398 -22.89 24.37 -21.88
C LYS A 398 -23.19 22.87 -21.78
N ILE A 399 -23.05 22.24 -20.61
CA ILE A 399 -23.34 20.81 -20.43
C ILE A 399 -24.80 20.51 -20.82
N GLN A 400 -25.00 19.44 -21.60
CA GLN A 400 -26.32 18.95 -22.02
C GLN A 400 -26.73 17.73 -21.17
N GLN A 401 -28.03 17.58 -20.93
CA GLN A 401 -28.58 16.47 -20.14
C GLN A 401 -28.57 15.17 -20.95
N LYS A 402 -27.86 14.15 -20.47
CA LYS A 402 -27.68 12.86 -21.17
C LYS A 402 -28.85 11.89 -21.00
N GLY A 403 -29.49 11.88 -19.85
CA GLY A 403 -30.67 11.06 -19.57
C GLY A 403 -30.41 9.67 -19.00
N GLY A 404 -31.45 8.85 -19.02
CA GLY A 404 -31.47 7.51 -18.44
C GLY A 404 -31.95 7.46 -17.00
N LEU A 405 -31.61 6.39 -16.30
CA LEU A 405 -31.81 6.16 -14.86
C LEU A 405 -30.79 6.94 -14.00
N SER A 406 -30.87 6.90 -12.67
CA SER A 406 -29.95 7.59 -11.74
C SER A 406 -29.00 6.59 -11.06
N ASN A 407 -28.09 5.99 -11.85
CA ASN A 407 -27.18 4.93 -11.39
C ASN A 407 -25.92 5.48 -10.68
N VAL A 408 -26.06 5.83 -9.40
CA VAL A 408 -24.99 6.36 -8.55
C VAL A 408 -23.89 5.32 -8.28
N GLY A 409 -24.24 4.04 -8.11
CA GLY A 409 -23.29 2.94 -7.89
C GLY A 409 -22.35 2.74 -9.07
N LYS A 410 -22.88 2.71 -10.30
CA LYS A 410 -22.10 2.79 -11.54
C LYS A 410 -21.19 4.02 -11.54
N ALA A 411 -21.72 5.19 -11.20
CA ALA A 411 -20.98 6.45 -11.24
C ALA A 411 -19.79 6.51 -10.26
N LEU A 412 -19.97 6.01 -9.03
CA LEU A 412 -18.90 5.86 -8.04
C LEU A 412 -17.85 4.84 -8.48
N SER A 413 -18.29 3.71 -9.04
CA SER A 413 -17.40 2.67 -9.62
C SER A 413 -16.57 3.23 -10.78
N PHE A 414 -17.17 4.06 -11.64
CA PHE A 414 -16.49 4.75 -12.74
C PHE A 414 -15.47 5.77 -12.25
N VAL A 415 -15.83 6.63 -11.29
CA VAL A 415 -14.92 7.65 -10.74
C VAL A 415 -13.71 7.01 -10.06
N ASN A 416 -13.94 5.95 -9.28
CA ASN A 416 -12.88 5.18 -8.62
C ASN A 416 -11.85 4.60 -9.60
N LYS A 417 -12.31 4.11 -10.77
CA LYS A 417 -11.46 3.43 -11.75
C LYS A 417 -10.84 4.36 -12.81
N ASN A 418 -11.56 5.43 -13.20
CA ASN A 418 -11.24 6.17 -14.42
C ASN A 418 -11.04 7.67 -14.22
N PHE A 419 -11.51 8.27 -13.12
CA PHE A 419 -11.48 9.73 -12.95
C PHE A 419 -10.24 10.21 -12.17
N PHE A 420 -10.00 9.67 -10.98
CA PHE A 420 -8.87 10.06 -10.10
C PHE A 420 -7.53 9.44 -10.54
N LEU A 421 -7.20 9.56 -11.82
CA LEU A 421 -5.93 9.16 -12.40
C LEU A 421 -5.02 10.39 -12.56
N ASP A 422 -3.71 10.22 -12.36
CA ASP A 422 -2.72 11.28 -12.53
C ASP A 422 -2.78 11.87 -13.96
N ALA A 423 -3.05 11.02 -14.95
CA ALA A 423 -3.30 11.39 -16.34
C ALA A 423 -4.46 12.40 -16.52
N ASN A 424 -5.42 12.45 -15.60
CA ASN A 424 -6.55 13.39 -15.59
C ASN A 424 -6.30 14.63 -14.71
N GLY A 425 -5.20 14.68 -13.95
CA GLY A 425 -4.88 15.77 -13.03
C GLY A 425 -5.16 15.49 -11.55
N ASN A 426 -5.32 14.23 -11.13
CA ASN A 426 -5.18 13.88 -9.71
C ASN A 426 -3.75 14.25 -9.25
N ARG A 427 -3.63 14.92 -8.10
CA ARG A 427 -2.36 15.38 -7.54
C ARG A 427 -1.76 14.42 -6.51
N GLY A 428 -2.49 13.38 -6.09
CA GLY A 428 -2.06 12.31 -5.17
C GLY A 428 -1.86 12.72 -3.71
N GLY A 429 -1.20 13.85 -3.48
CA GLY A 429 -1.03 14.51 -2.17
C GLY A 429 -2.16 15.46 -1.78
N ALA A 430 -3.19 15.61 -2.61
CA ALA A 430 -4.44 16.30 -2.27
C ALA A 430 -5.52 15.25 -1.91
N PRO A 431 -6.42 15.51 -0.93
CA PRO A 431 -7.55 14.63 -0.68
C PRO A 431 -8.50 14.55 -1.89
N ASN A 432 -8.83 13.31 -2.29
CA ASN A 432 -9.85 13.05 -3.30
C ASN A 432 -11.24 13.15 -2.69
N VAL A 433 -12.12 13.95 -3.30
CA VAL A 433 -13.47 14.23 -2.83
C VAL A 433 -14.48 14.02 -3.97
N VAL A 434 -15.51 13.22 -3.72
CA VAL A 434 -16.68 13.10 -4.60
C VAL A 434 -17.85 13.82 -3.96
N VAL A 435 -18.54 14.66 -4.71
CA VAL A 435 -19.85 15.20 -4.33
C VAL A 435 -20.90 14.60 -5.25
N VAL A 436 -21.78 13.77 -4.70
CA VAL A 436 -22.94 13.21 -5.40
C VAL A 436 -24.13 14.14 -5.24
N MET A 437 -24.70 14.60 -6.35
CA MET A 437 -26.03 15.22 -6.36
C MET A 437 -27.04 14.17 -6.82
N VAL A 438 -28.16 14.01 -6.09
CA VAL A 438 -29.22 13.04 -6.43
C VAL A 438 -30.60 13.59 -6.04
N ASP A 439 -31.60 13.32 -6.87
CA ASP A 439 -33.02 13.67 -6.65
C ASP A 439 -33.71 12.45 -5.99
N GLY A 440 -33.95 12.51 -4.67
CA GLY A 440 -34.46 11.35 -3.92
C GLY A 440 -33.44 10.20 -3.73
N TRP A 441 -33.50 9.17 -4.59
CA TRP A 441 -32.79 7.88 -4.41
C TRP A 441 -32.04 7.43 -5.68
N PRO A 442 -30.95 6.66 -5.54
CA PRO A 442 -30.30 5.99 -6.67
C PRO A 442 -31.16 4.85 -7.23
N THR A 443 -31.00 4.56 -8.52
CA THR A 443 -31.65 3.42 -9.22
C THR A 443 -30.78 2.15 -9.26
N ASP A 444 -29.66 2.15 -8.54
CA ASP A 444 -28.79 0.99 -8.35
C ASP A 444 -28.27 0.90 -6.91
N ARG A 445 -27.57 -0.19 -6.58
CA ARG A 445 -26.94 -0.36 -5.27
C ARG A 445 -25.62 0.39 -5.22
N VAL A 446 -25.42 1.20 -4.19
CA VAL A 446 -24.23 2.05 -4.01
C VAL A 446 -23.22 1.44 -3.06
N GLU A 447 -23.65 0.56 -2.14
CA GLU A 447 -22.86 0.08 -1.00
C GLU A 447 -21.47 -0.44 -1.38
N GLU A 448 -21.39 -1.38 -2.33
CA GLU A 448 -20.13 -2.01 -2.75
C GLU A 448 -19.24 -1.04 -3.55
N ALA A 449 -19.83 -0.26 -4.47
CA ALA A 449 -19.09 0.75 -5.23
C ALA A 449 -18.51 1.84 -4.32
N SER A 450 -19.26 2.22 -3.28
CA SER A 450 -18.84 3.16 -2.25
C SER A 450 -17.76 2.56 -1.36
N ARG A 451 -17.90 1.30 -0.91
CA ARG A 451 -16.88 0.57 -0.15
C ARG A 451 -15.55 0.58 -0.90
N LEU A 452 -15.55 0.22 -2.18
CA LEU A 452 -14.35 0.24 -3.03
C LEU A 452 -13.78 1.65 -3.22
N ALA A 453 -14.62 2.69 -3.36
CA ALA A 453 -14.15 4.07 -3.49
C ALA A 453 -13.53 4.60 -2.18
N ARG A 454 -14.13 4.29 -1.02
CA ARG A 454 -13.56 4.59 0.31
C ARG A 454 -12.22 3.88 0.50
N GLU A 455 -12.14 2.58 0.22
CA GLU A 455 -10.87 1.81 0.29
C GLU A 455 -9.79 2.32 -0.69
N SER A 456 -10.17 3.00 -1.78
CA SER A 456 -9.23 3.70 -2.67
C SER A 456 -8.71 5.03 -2.11
N GLY A 457 -9.37 5.63 -1.12
CA GLY A 457 -9.00 6.91 -0.52
C GLY A 457 -9.94 8.08 -0.84
N ILE A 458 -11.16 7.81 -1.33
CA ILE A 458 -12.09 8.83 -1.84
C ILE A 458 -13.15 9.18 -0.79
N ASN A 459 -13.29 10.47 -0.49
CA ASN A 459 -14.29 10.99 0.44
C ASN A 459 -15.60 11.28 -0.30
N ILE A 460 -16.65 10.50 -0.01
CA ILE A 460 -17.94 10.65 -0.67
C ILE A 460 -18.85 11.56 0.17
N PHE A 461 -19.33 12.65 -0.44
CA PHE A 461 -20.37 13.52 0.06
C PHE A 461 -21.67 13.32 -0.73
N PHE A 462 -22.82 13.40 -0.06
CA PHE A 462 -24.14 13.39 -0.68
C PHE A 462 -24.89 14.71 -0.48
N VAL A 463 -25.35 15.29 -1.58
CA VAL A 463 -26.31 16.39 -1.64
C VAL A 463 -27.63 15.80 -2.16
N THR A 464 -28.47 15.31 -1.24
CA THR A 464 -29.78 14.75 -1.59
C THR A 464 -30.78 15.90 -1.71
N VAL A 465 -31.37 16.08 -2.88
CA VAL A 465 -32.40 17.10 -3.12
C VAL A 465 -33.78 16.45 -3.06
N GLU A 466 -34.74 17.16 -2.46
CA GLU A 466 -36.15 16.74 -2.34
C GLU A 466 -36.29 15.29 -1.85
N ALA A 467 -35.79 15.06 -0.62
CA ALA A 467 -35.87 13.77 0.07
C ALA A 467 -37.29 13.18 -0.02
N ALA A 468 -37.35 11.99 -0.61
CA ALA A 468 -38.56 11.42 -1.19
C ALA A 468 -39.71 11.17 -0.21
N ALA A 469 -40.92 11.01 -0.76
CA ALA A 469 -42.12 10.79 0.03
C ALA A 469 -42.02 9.50 0.85
N GLN A 470 -42.66 9.49 2.02
CA GLN A 470 -42.70 8.32 2.91
C GLN A 470 -43.27 7.07 2.20
N SER A 471 -44.17 7.26 1.23
CA SER A 471 -44.76 6.25 0.36
C SER A 471 -43.81 5.64 -0.67
N GLU A 472 -42.75 6.35 -1.06
CA GLU A 472 -41.81 5.89 -2.09
C GLU A 472 -40.71 4.99 -1.50
N LYS A 473 -40.54 5.00 -0.17
CA LYS A 473 -39.54 4.21 0.57
C LYS A 473 -39.63 2.70 0.32
N GLN A 474 -40.81 2.18 -0.01
CA GLN A 474 -41.02 0.77 -0.33
C GLN A 474 -40.42 0.34 -1.68
N ASN A 475 -40.14 1.29 -2.58
CA ASN A 475 -39.57 1.05 -3.90
C ASN A 475 -38.05 1.32 -3.95
N VAL A 476 -37.41 1.57 -2.80
CA VAL A 476 -35.99 1.95 -2.72
C VAL A 476 -35.10 0.72 -2.77
N ILE A 477 -34.26 0.64 -3.81
CA ILE A 477 -33.34 -0.48 -4.07
C ILE A 477 -32.33 -0.70 -2.94
N GLU A 478 -31.89 0.38 -2.28
CA GLU A 478 -30.98 0.32 -1.14
C GLU A 478 -31.35 1.36 -0.05
N PRO A 479 -32.09 0.98 1.01
CA PRO A 479 -32.40 1.90 2.10
C PRO A 479 -31.11 2.32 2.83
N ASN A 480 -31.11 3.56 3.34
CA ASN A 480 -29.98 4.21 4.00
C ASN A 480 -28.69 4.23 3.15
N PHE A 481 -28.83 4.32 1.82
CA PHE A 481 -27.72 4.35 0.85
C PHE A 481 -26.63 5.37 1.20
N VAL A 482 -26.99 6.55 1.73
CA VAL A 482 -26.06 7.58 2.19
C VAL A 482 -25.17 7.07 3.31
N ASP A 483 -25.75 6.52 4.38
CA ASP A 483 -25.01 6.02 5.54
C ASP A 483 -24.12 4.83 5.18
N LYS A 484 -24.59 3.97 4.28
CA LYS A 484 -23.80 2.88 3.69
C LYS A 484 -22.60 3.37 2.88
N ALA A 485 -22.66 4.58 2.30
CA ALA A 485 -21.70 5.09 1.33
C ALA A 485 -20.67 6.09 1.89
N VAL A 486 -21.04 6.94 2.86
CA VAL A 486 -20.16 7.99 3.40
C VAL A 486 -19.05 7.46 4.33
N CYS A 487 -18.02 8.25 4.62
CA CYS A 487 -16.90 7.81 5.48
C CYS A 487 -17.33 7.56 6.93
N ARG A 488 -18.22 8.40 7.48
CA ARG A 488 -18.77 8.27 8.85
C ARG A 488 -20.21 8.77 8.90
N THR A 489 -21.07 8.09 9.64
CA THR A 489 -22.50 8.41 9.83
C THR A 489 -22.74 9.59 10.79
N SER A 490 -21.92 10.65 10.68
CA SER A 490 -21.93 11.82 11.57
C SER A 490 -22.70 13.02 11.02
N GLY A 491 -23.41 12.87 9.89
CA GLY A 491 -24.05 13.97 9.16
C GLY A 491 -23.09 14.98 8.52
N PHE A 492 -21.78 14.82 8.67
CA PHE A 492 -20.77 15.70 8.05
C PHE A 492 -20.69 15.52 6.53
N TYR A 493 -20.83 14.28 6.05
CA TYR A 493 -20.75 13.97 4.62
C TYR A 493 -22.08 14.13 3.86
N SER A 494 -23.19 14.38 4.56
CA SER A 494 -24.51 14.49 3.96
C SER A 494 -25.14 15.86 4.17
N ILE A 495 -25.79 16.38 3.13
CA ILE A 495 -26.60 17.60 3.17
C ILE A 495 -27.92 17.32 2.47
N ASN A 496 -29.01 17.30 3.23
CA ASN A 496 -30.36 17.23 2.69
C ASN A 496 -30.84 18.64 2.28
N VAL A 497 -31.40 18.77 1.08
CA VAL A 497 -31.81 20.04 0.48
C VAL A 497 -33.33 20.01 0.26
N PRO A 498 -34.14 20.73 1.07
CA PRO A 498 -35.60 20.62 1.03
C PRO A 498 -36.27 21.00 -0.30
N SER A 499 -35.59 21.76 -1.16
CA SER A 499 -36.01 21.96 -2.54
C SER A 499 -34.86 22.39 -3.46
N TRP A 500 -34.95 22.06 -4.75
CA TRP A 500 -34.03 22.52 -5.80
C TRP A 500 -33.78 24.03 -5.79
N PHE A 501 -34.78 24.83 -5.43
CA PHE A 501 -34.63 26.30 -5.33
C PHE A 501 -33.71 26.72 -4.17
N SER A 502 -33.56 25.91 -3.13
CA SER A 502 -32.71 26.19 -1.96
C SER A 502 -31.26 25.70 -2.10
N LEU A 503 -30.87 25.08 -3.21
CA LEU A 503 -29.47 24.66 -3.47
C LEU A 503 -28.43 25.77 -3.25
N HIS A 504 -28.78 27.03 -3.55
CA HIS A 504 -27.89 28.17 -3.33
C HIS A 504 -27.45 28.33 -1.86
N LYS A 505 -28.28 27.92 -0.89
CA LYS A 505 -27.97 27.98 0.56
C LYS A 505 -26.94 26.94 0.99
N VAL A 506 -26.75 25.89 0.19
CA VAL A 506 -25.86 24.75 0.48
C VAL A 506 -24.42 25.02 0.07
N VAL A 507 -24.18 25.99 -0.82
CA VAL A 507 -22.85 26.31 -1.37
C VAL A 507 -21.82 26.55 -0.26
N GLN A 508 -22.05 27.50 0.64
CA GLN A 508 -21.08 27.82 1.70
C GLN A 508 -20.93 26.70 2.75
N PRO A 509 -22.00 26.03 3.25
CA PRO A 509 -21.89 24.83 4.07
C PRO A 509 -21.09 23.69 3.41
N LEU A 510 -21.25 23.47 2.10
CA LEU A 510 -20.53 22.42 1.38
C LEU A 510 -19.06 22.79 1.17
N VAL A 511 -18.76 24.02 0.71
CA VAL A 511 -17.39 24.56 0.60
C VAL A 511 -16.65 24.37 1.93
N LYS A 512 -17.24 24.78 3.04
CA LYS A 512 -16.63 24.61 4.37
C LYS A 512 -16.31 23.15 4.68
N ARG A 513 -17.18 22.20 4.34
CA ARG A 513 -16.98 20.76 4.63
C ARG A 513 -15.98 20.08 3.70
N VAL A 514 -15.90 20.43 2.41
CA VAL A 514 -14.93 19.81 1.48
C VAL A 514 -13.52 20.40 1.63
N CYS A 515 -13.38 21.62 2.15
CA CYS A 515 -12.09 22.23 2.47
C CYS A 515 -11.56 21.87 3.88
N ASP A 516 -12.37 21.22 4.73
CA ASP A 516 -12.03 20.81 6.10
C ASP A 516 -11.28 19.47 6.05
N THR A 517 -10.02 19.53 5.59
CA THR A 517 -9.20 18.37 5.20
C THR A 517 -8.91 17.41 6.35
N GLU A 518 -8.78 17.91 7.58
CA GLU A 518 -8.61 17.12 8.80
C GLU A 518 -9.81 16.18 9.05
N ARG A 519 -11.00 16.54 8.57
CA ARG A 519 -12.23 15.76 8.72
C ARG A 519 -12.57 14.91 7.50
N LEU A 520 -11.72 14.84 6.49
CA LEU A 520 -11.88 13.98 5.31
C LEU A 520 -11.39 12.55 5.62
N ALA A 521 -12.17 11.81 6.41
CA ALA A 521 -11.76 10.56 7.04
C ALA A 521 -11.60 9.34 6.11
N CYS A 522 -12.03 9.39 4.85
CA CYS A 522 -11.70 8.36 3.86
C CYS A 522 -10.35 8.62 3.18
N SER A 523 -9.76 9.82 3.30
CA SER A 523 -8.50 10.16 2.65
C SER A 523 -7.44 9.16 3.06
N LYS A 524 -6.73 8.52 2.11
CA LYS A 524 -5.58 7.66 2.45
C LYS A 524 -4.49 8.50 3.13
N THR A 525 -4.40 8.35 4.44
CA THR A 525 -3.40 8.96 5.32
C THR A 525 -2.69 7.86 6.10
N CYS A 526 -1.57 8.19 6.73
CA CYS A 526 -0.91 7.28 7.68
C CYS A 526 -1.85 6.75 8.76
N LEU A 527 -2.84 7.55 9.20
CA LEU A 527 -3.70 7.20 10.35
C LEU A 527 -4.79 6.17 10.01
N ASN A 528 -5.16 5.98 8.74
CA ASN A 528 -6.25 5.09 8.31
C ASN A 528 -5.89 4.11 7.17
N ALA A 529 -4.65 4.12 6.64
CA ALA A 529 -4.26 3.31 5.48
C ALA A 529 -3.16 2.26 5.76
N ALA A 530 -3.00 1.83 7.02
CA ALA A 530 -2.01 0.84 7.44
C ALA A 530 -2.63 -0.48 7.94
N ASP A 531 -1.86 -1.57 7.83
CA ASP A 531 -2.03 -2.81 8.60
C ASP A 531 -0.84 -2.87 9.57
N ILE A 532 -1.07 -2.62 10.87
CA ILE A 532 -0.02 -2.43 11.88
C ILE A 532 0.07 -3.66 12.79
N GLY A 533 1.14 -4.43 12.64
CA GLY A 533 1.42 -5.62 13.44
C GLY A 533 2.43 -5.31 14.54
N PHE A 534 2.01 -5.42 15.80
CA PHE A 534 2.91 -5.37 16.94
C PHE A 534 3.57 -6.74 17.16
N VAL A 535 4.89 -6.76 17.31
CA VAL A 535 5.68 -7.95 17.64
C VAL A 535 6.29 -7.72 19.01
N ILE A 536 5.69 -8.34 20.03
CA ILE A 536 5.84 -7.97 21.43
C ILE A 536 6.67 -9.03 22.16
N ASP A 537 7.82 -8.63 22.68
CA ASP A 537 8.64 -9.46 23.55
C ASP A 537 7.90 -9.77 24.88
N GLY A 538 7.79 -11.07 25.19
CA GLY A 538 7.19 -11.60 26.40
C GLY A 538 8.19 -12.36 27.29
N SER A 539 9.49 -12.20 27.05
CA SER A 539 10.59 -12.92 27.69
C SER A 539 10.74 -12.63 29.19
N SER A 540 11.59 -13.42 29.85
CA SER A 540 11.86 -13.36 31.28
C SER A 540 12.63 -12.11 31.73
N SER A 541 13.33 -11.42 30.84
CA SER A 541 14.01 -10.15 31.14
C SER A 541 13.01 -9.02 31.34
N VAL A 542 11.99 -8.93 30.48
CA VAL A 542 10.93 -7.92 30.55
C VAL A 542 10.24 -7.98 31.92
N GLY A 543 9.77 -9.16 32.32
CA GLY A 543 9.04 -9.33 33.58
C GLY A 543 7.60 -8.78 33.56
N THR A 544 6.80 -9.20 34.54
CA THR A 544 5.34 -8.97 34.57
C THR A 544 4.93 -7.49 34.66
N GLY A 545 5.70 -6.67 35.38
CA GLY A 545 5.42 -5.24 35.54
C GLY A 545 5.64 -4.47 34.24
N ASN A 546 6.86 -4.50 33.71
CA ASN A 546 7.24 -3.81 32.48
C ASN A 546 6.42 -4.28 31.28
N PHE A 547 6.04 -5.56 31.22
CA PHE A 547 5.15 -6.06 30.17
C PHE A 547 3.79 -5.35 30.16
N ARG A 548 3.26 -4.90 31.32
CA ARG A 548 2.07 -4.04 31.36
C ARG A 548 2.35 -2.63 30.83
N THR A 549 3.54 -2.08 31.07
CA THR A 549 3.97 -0.80 30.47
C THR A 549 4.10 -0.91 28.94
N VAL A 550 4.67 -2.01 28.43
CA VAL A 550 4.73 -2.31 26.98
C VAL A 550 3.32 -2.42 26.37
N LEU A 551 2.41 -3.18 26.99
CA LEU A 551 1.02 -3.26 26.52
C LEU A 551 0.30 -1.90 26.59
N GLN A 552 0.59 -1.06 27.58
CA GLN A 552 0.03 0.29 27.67
C GLN A 552 0.60 1.24 26.61
N PHE A 553 1.86 1.07 26.21
CA PHE A 553 2.50 1.78 25.10
C PHE A 553 1.92 1.36 23.74
N VAL A 554 1.78 0.05 23.48
CA VAL A 554 1.08 -0.50 22.30
C VAL A 554 -0.36 0.00 22.22
N ALA A 555 -1.06 0.04 23.36
CA ALA A 555 -2.41 0.61 23.48
C ALA A 555 -2.45 2.14 23.40
N ASN A 556 -1.33 2.86 23.55
CA ASN A 556 -1.27 4.30 23.28
C ASN A 556 -1.10 4.57 21.79
N ILE A 557 -0.13 3.91 21.13
CA ILE A 557 0.05 3.97 19.67
C ILE A 557 -1.26 3.65 18.95
N SER A 558 -1.97 2.59 19.37
CA SER A 558 -3.23 2.15 18.78
C SER A 558 -4.41 3.12 18.92
N LYS A 559 -4.30 4.20 19.72
CA LYS A 559 -5.36 5.23 19.81
C LYS A 559 -5.27 6.26 18.70
N GLU A 560 -4.06 6.58 18.25
CA GLU A 560 -3.79 7.67 17.30
C GLU A 560 -4.24 7.30 15.86
N PHE A 561 -4.23 6.01 15.54
CA PHE A 561 -4.78 5.47 14.28
C PHE A 561 -6.31 5.34 14.35
N GLU A 562 -6.98 5.50 13.20
CA GLU A 562 -8.41 5.29 13.06
C GLU A 562 -8.67 3.86 12.59
N ILE A 563 -9.37 3.08 13.43
CA ILE A 563 -9.46 1.62 13.32
C ILE A 563 -10.84 1.18 12.81
N SER A 564 -10.85 0.48 11.67
CA SER A 564 -12.01 -0.23 11.11
C SER A 564 -11.56 -1.27 10.06
N ASP A 565 -12.48 -2.12 9.59
CA ASP A 565 -12.20 -3.09 8.51
C ASP A 565 -11.74 -2.45 7.19
N THR A 566 -12.12 -1.19 6.95
CA THR A 566 -11.68 -0.40 5.79
C THR A 566 -10.55 0.57 6.09
N ASP A 567 -10.34 0.93 7.37
CA ASP A 567 -9.32 1.88 7.84
C ASP A 567 -8.09 1.15 8.38
N THR A 568 -7.41 1.65 9.42
CA THR A 568 -6.21 0.97 9.95
C THR A 568 -6.61 -0.29 10.70
N ARG A 569 -5.91 -1.40 10.46
CA ARG A 569 -6.14 -2.67 11.18
C ARG A 569 -4.94 -3.01 12.06
N ILE A 570 -5.20 -3.49 13.26
CA ILE A 570 -4.17 -3.82 14.25
C ILE A 570 -4.10 -5.33 14.45
N GLY A 571 -2.88 -5.87 14.46
CA GLY A 571 -2.59 -7.25 14.84
C GLY A 571 -1.52 -7.31 15.92
N ALA A 572 -1.46 -8.42 16.65
CA ALA A 572 -0.44 -8.64 17.68
C ALA A 572 0.10 -10.07 17.66
N VAL A 573 1.43 -10.18 17.65
CA VAL A 573 2.19 -11.40 17.91
C VAL A 573 2.96 -11.18 19.20
N GLN A 574 2.93 -12.15 20.12
CA GLN A 574 3.83 -12.19 21.25
C GLN A 574 4.87 -13.29 21.03
N TYR A 575 6.11 -13.08 21.47
CA TYR A 575 7.17 -14.07 21.35
C TYR A 575 7.98 -14.24 22.63
N THR A 576 8.59 -15.41 22.74
CA THR A 576 9.63 -15.76 23.70
C THR A 576 10.70 -16.59 22.96
N TYR A 577 10.98 -17.83 23.39
CA TYR A 577 11.56 -18.85 22.51
C TYR A 577 10.59 -19.24 21.38
N GLU A 578 9.29 -19.31 21.71
CA GLU A 578 8.18 -19.65 20.81
C GLU A 578 7.37 -18.40 20.44
N GLN A 579 6.54 -18.48 19.39
CA GLN A 579 5.79 -17.36 18.84
C GLN A 579 4.29 -17.66 18.82
N ARG A 580 3.45 -16.70 19.23
CA ARG A 580 1.99 -16.86 19.26
C ARG A 580 1.24 -15.63 18.72
N LEU A 581 0.25 -15.88 17.86
CA LEU A 581 -0.64 -14.86 17.31
C LEU A 581 -1.79 -14.57 18.30
N GLU A 582 -1.71 -13.44 19.02
CA GLU A 582 -2.76 -12.98 19.92
C GLU A 582 -4.04 -12.63 19.15
N PHE A 583 -3.89 -11.84 18.09
CA PHE A 583 -4.96 -11.56 17.14
C PHE A 583 -4.43 -11.11 15.77
N SER A 584 -5.18 -11.50 14.75
CA SER A 584 -4.99 -11.11 13.35
C SER A 584 -5.72 -9.80 13.03
N PHE A 585 -5.35 -9.15 11.93
CA PHE A 585 -5.94 -7.87 11.46
C PHE A 585 -7.46 -7.88 11.25
N ASP A 586 -8.05 -9.06 11.09
CA ASP A 586 -9.46 -9.35 10.82
C ASP A 586 -10.26 -9.75 12.08
N LYS A 587 -9.62 -9.85 13.26
CA LYS A 587 -10.27 -10.32 14.49
C LYS A 587 -10.98 -9.21 15.29
N TYR A 588 -10.60 -7.94 15.11
CA TYR A 588 -11.21 -6.80 15.80
C TYR A 588 -11.32 -5.57 14.89
N SER A 589 -12.54 -5.11 14.64
CA SER A 589 -12.84 -4.01 13.72
C SER A 589 -13.21 -2.69 14.41
N THR A 590 -13.06 -2.58 15.73
CA THR A 590 -13.26 -1.32 16.47
C THR A 590 -12.04 -0.95 17.30
N LYS A 591 -11.78 0.37 17.43
CA LYS A 591 -10.73 0.91 18.30
C LYS A 591 -10.87 0.42 19.75
N GLN A 592 -12.10 0.34 20.27
CA GLN A 592 -12.32 -0.09 21.66
C GLN A 592 -12.01 -1.57 21.86
N ASP A 593 -12.35 -2.44 20.90
CA ASP A 593 -12.10 -3.87 21.01
C ASP A 593 -10.62 -4.22 20.86
N VAL A 594 -9.90 -3.55 19.95
CA VAL A 594 -8.44 -3.64 19.87
C VAL A 594 -7.79 -3.24 21.19
N LEU A 595 -8.17 -2.09 21.77
CA LEU A 595 -7.63 -1.62 23.06
C LEU A 595 -8.01 -2.55 24.23
N ASN A 596 -9.17 -3.21 24.15
CA ASN A 596 -9.60 -4.23 25.12
C ASN A 596 -8.84 -5.56 24.95
N ALA A 597 -8.42 -5.90 23.72
CA ALA A 597 -7.66 -7.11 23.41
C ALA A 597 -6.20 -6.99 23.86
N ILE A 598 -5.53 -5.88 23.50
CA ILE A 598 -4.15 -5.59 23.90
C ILE A 598 -3.98 -5.72 25.43
N LYS A 599 -4.91 -5.15 26.21
CA LYS A 599 -4.88 -5.23 27.68
C LYS A 599 -5.04 -6.65 28.25
N ARG A 600 -5.64 -7.58 27.49
CA ARG A 600 -5.89 -8.97 27.92
C ARG A 600 -4.73 -9.92 27.61
N ILE A 601 -3.78 -9.52 26.76
CA ILE A 601 -2.57 -10.29 26.47
C ILE A 601 -1.90 -10.66 27.81
N SER A 602 -1.60 -11.96 27.96
CA SER A 602 -0.97 -12.51 29.16
C SER A 602 0.55 -12.55 29.02
N TYR A 603 1.26 -12.16 30.08
CA TYR A 603 2.71 -12.37 30.15
C TYR A 603 3.04 -13.86 30.05
N TRP A 604 4.13 -14.20 29.36
CA TRP A 604 4.48 -15.60 29.02
C TRP A 604 5.72 -16.09 29.77
N SER A 605 6.79 -15.27 29.82
CA SER A 605 8.14 -15.65 30.26
C SER A 605 8.83 -16.67 29.35
N GLY A 606 10.14 -16.53 29.18
CA GLY A 606 10.97 -17.37 28.31
C GLY A 606 12.26 -16.65 27.92
N GLY A 607 12.91 -17.07 26.83
CA GLY A 607 13.98 -16.31 26.18
C GLY A 607 13.44 -15.37 25.11
N THR A 608 14.34 -14.87 24.25
CA THR A 608 14.08 -13.82 23.25
C THR A 608 14.56 -14.29 21.87
N SER A 609 13.68 -14.90 21.08
CA SER A 609 13.96 -15.35 19.70
C SER A 609 13.33 -14.40 18.69
N THR A 610 13.95 -13.24 18.51
CA THR A 610 13.42 -12.10 17.74
C THR A 610 13.39 -12.36 16.23
N GLY A 611 14.36 -13.10 15.68
CA GLY A 611 14.40 -13.47 14.26
C GLY A 611 13.28 -14.43 13.87
N ALA A 612 13.02 -15.44 14.70
CA ALA A 612 11.86 -16.31 14.60
C ALA A 612 10.54 -15.52 14.74
N ALA A 613 10.49 -14.52 15.63
CA ALA A 613 9.32 -13.64 15.78
C ALA A 613 9.01 -12.82 14.52
N ILE A 614 10.03 -12.24 13.87
CA ILE A 614 9.88 -11.51 12.59
C ILE A 614 9.41 -12.44 11.47
N SER A 615 9.95 -13.67 11.43
CA SER A 615 9.54 -14.71 10.46
C SER A 615 8.07 -15.08 10.66
N TYR A 616 7.67 -15.41 11.89
CA TYR A 616 6.31 -15.76 12.26
C TYR A 616 5.32 -14.61 12.00
N ALA A 617 5.68 -13.37 12.33
CA ALA A 617 4.85 -12.21 12.03
C ALA A 617 4.66 -12.01 10.51
N SER A 618 5.72 -12.22 9.72
CA SER A 618 5.65 -12.16 8.26
C SER A 618 4.70 -13.21 7.68
N GLU A 619 4.79 -14.46 8.16
CA GLU A 619 4.03 -15.60 7.65
C GLU A 619 2.59 -15.68 8.17
N GLN A 620 2.35 -15.36 9.45
CA GLN A 620 1.08 -15.61 10.14
C GLN A 620 0.21 -14.35 10.32
N LEU A 621 0.79 -13.16 10.19
CA LEU A 621 0.07 -11.88 10.30
C LEU A 621 0.15 -11.06 9.00
N PHE A 622 1.33 -10.68 8.52
CA PHE A 622 1.48 -9.80 7.34
C PHE A 622 1.12 -10.46 6.00
N SER A 623 1.02 -11.79 5.95
CA SER A 623 0.41 -12.54 4.85
C SER A 623 -1.09 -12.26 4.67
N LYS A 624 -1.79 -11.82 5.72
CA LYS A 624 -3.23 -11.48 5.75
C LYS A 624 -3.49 -9.97 5.56
N SER A 625 -2.45 -9.22 5.17
CA SER A 625 -2.57 -7.80 4.86
C SER A 625 -3.35 -7.57 3.57
N LYS A 626 -4.18 -6.53 3.52
CA LYS A 626 -4.92 -6.15 2.29
C LYS A 626 -3.94 -5.50 1.30
N PRO A 627 -4.00 -5.80 -0.02
CA PRO A 627 -3.06 -5.25 -1.01
C PRO A 627 -2.94 -3.72 -1.02
N ASN A 628 -4.01 -3.00 -0.65
CA ASN A 628 -4.06 -1.54 -0.63
C ASN A 628 -3.67 -0.92 0.73
N LYS A 629 -3.04 -1.67 1.64
CA LYS A 629 -2.60 -1.22 2.97
C LYS A 629 -1.09 -1.22 3.10
N ARG A 630 -0.54 -0.21 3.78
CA ARG A 630 0.87 -0.19 4.16
C ARG A 630 1.09 -1.14 5.34
N LYS A 631 1.90 -2.17 5.14
CA LYS A 631 2.30 -3.12 6.19
C LYS A 631 3.32 -2.45 7.10
N ILE A 632 3.00 -2.26 8.37
CA ILE A 632 3.89 -1.67 9.36
C ILE A 632 4.10 -2.68 10.48
N MET A 633 5.34 -3.08 10.72
CA MET A 633 5.73 -3.90 11.87
C MET A 633 6.33 -3.00 12.94
N ILE A 634 5.82 -3.09 14.16
CA ILE A 634 6.38 -2.40 15.33
C ILE A 634 6.86 -3.48 16.29
N LEU A 635 8.16 -3.74 16.28
CA LEU A 635 8.81 -4.74 17.12
C LEU A 635 9.32 -4.10 18.41
N ILE A 636 9.04 -4.72 19.55
CA ILE A 636 9.45 -4.24 20.87
C ILE A 636 10.24 -5.36 21.56
N THR A 637 11.42 -5.05 22.12
CA THR A 637 12.27 -5.99 22.89
C THR A 637 13.06 -5.26 23.98
N ASP A 638 13.51 -5.99 25.01
CA ASP A 638 14.33 -5.44 26.10
C ASP A 638 15.76 -6.02 26.18
N GLY A 639 16.13 -6.90 25.25
CA GLY A 639 17.38 -7.64 25.29
C GLY A 639 17.96 -7.93 23.91
N ARG A 640 18.99 -8.77 23.89
CA ARG A 640 19.65 -9.26 22.66
C ARG A 640 19.04 -10.60 22.24
N SER A 641 18.88 -10.83 20.94
CA SER A 641 18.26 -12.07 20.46
C SER A 641 19.16 -13.30 20.62
N TYR A 642 18.54 -14.48 20.75
CA TYR A 642 19.22 -15.79 20.68
C TYR A 642 19.44 -16.29 19.23
N ASP A 643 18.83 -15.64 18.24
CA ASP A 643 18.86 -15.99 16.82
C ASP A 643 19.22 -14.79 15.91
N ASP A 644 19.52 -15.04 14.63
CA ASP A 644 19.79 -13.96 13.68
C ASP A 644 18.51 -13.20 13.31
N VAL A 645 18.51 -11.89 13.61
CA VAL A 645 17.45 -10.97 13.24
C VAL A 645 17.60 -10.42 11.81
N SER A 646 18.81 -10.47 11.25
CA SER A 646 19.17 -9.78 9.99
C SER A 646 18.48 -10.38 8.76
N VAL A 647 18.59 -11.71 8.58
CA VAL A 647 17.97 -12.42 7.46
C VAL A 647 16.42 -12.31 7.48
N PRO A 648 15.72 -12.53 8.60
CA PRO A 648 14.26 -12.42 8.62
C PRO A 648 13.77 -10.96 8.49
N ALA A 649 14.47 -9.97 9.05
CA ALA A 649 14.15 -8.56 8.80
C ALA A 649 14.28 -8.20 7.31
N MET A 650 15.40 -8.58 6.67
CA MET A 650 15.58 -8.42 5.22
C MET A 650 14.48 -9.11 4.39
N ALA A 651 13.96 -10.25 4.86
CA ALA A 651 12.86 -10.96 4.20
C ALA A 651 11.51 -10.24 4.39
N ALA A 652 11.22 -9.70 5.58
CA ALA A 652 10.05 -8.87 5.84
C ALA A 652 10.05 -7.61 4.95
N HIS A 653 11.19 -6.90 4.87
CA HIS A 653 11.37 -5.73 4.02
C HIS A 653 11.13 -6.03 2.53
N GLN A 654 11.65 -7.15 2.03
CA GLN A 654 11.42 -7.60 0.65
C GLN A 654 9.95 -7.97 0.36
N ASN A 655 9.16 -8.32 1.38
CA ASN A 655 7.72 -8.55 1.29
C ASN A 655 6.87 -7.27 1.50
N GLY A 656 7.51 -6.10 1.52
CA GLY A 656 6.86 -4.79 1.63
C GLY A 656 6.40 -4.43 3.05
N VAL A 657 6.99 -5.06 4.08
CA VAL A 657 6.79 -4.68 5.49
C VAL A 657 7.77 -3.57 5.85
N ILE A 658 7.26 -2.43 6.32
CA ILE A 658 8.07 -1.36 6.89
C ILE A 658 8.25 -1.68 8.38
N ALA A 659 9.47 -1.98 8.80
CA ALA A 659 9.77 -2.38 10.17
C ALA A 659 10.31 -1.22 11.00
N TYR A 660 9.71 -1.05 12.17
CA TYR A 660 10.14 -0.19 13.26
C TYR A 660 10.59 -1.07 14.41
N SER A 661 11.72 -0.75 15.03
CA SER A 661 12.31 -1.49 16.14
C SER A 661 12.42 -0.60 17.38
N ILE A 662 11.99 -1.11 18.53
CA ILE A 662 11.91 -0.36 19.79
C ILE A 662 12.58 -1.19 20.87
N GLY A 663 13.83 -0.86 21.15
CA GLY A 663 14.61 -1.46 22.22
C GLY A 663 14.44 -0.70 23.53
N VAL A 664 14.33 -1.44 24.63
CA VAL A 664 14.26 -0.89 25.98
C VAL A 664 15.42 -1.43 26.83
N ALA A 665 15.94 -0.60 27.74
CA ALA A 665 16.93 -0.97 28.76
C ALA A 665 18.22 -1.66 28.25
N TRP A 666 18.20 -2.98 28.04
CA TRP A 666 19.36 -3.79 27.66
C TRP A 666 19.32 -4.26 26.19
N ALA A 667 18.35 -3.79 25.40
CA ALA A 667 18.22 -4.10 23.99
C ALA A 667 19.47 -3.67 23.17
N ALA A 668 19.92 -4.53 22.26
CA ALA A 668 21.15 -4.33 21.49
C ALA A 668 20.92 -3.36 20.30
N PRO A 669 21.51 -2.14 20.29
CA PRO A 669 21.20 -1.13 19.25
C PRO A 669 21.58 -1.56 17.82
N ASP A 670 22.60 -2.40 17.69
CA ASP A 670 23.02 -3.00 16.42
C ASP A 670 21.98 -3.98 15.85
N GLU A 671 21.23 -4.68 16.72
CA GLU A 671 20.10 -5.51 16.30
C GLU A 671 18.86 -4.67 15.99
N LEU A 672 18.65 -3.56 16.70
CA LEU A 672 17.57 -2.61 16.39
C LEU A 672 17.75 -1.97 15.01
N GLU A 673 18.96 -1.48 14.67
CA GLU A 673 19.26 -0.96 13.33
C GLU A 673 19.16 -2.05 12.24
N ALA A 674 19.50 -3.31 12.55
CA ALA A 674 19.37 -4.43 11.60
C ALA A 674 17.92 -4.90 11.37
N ILE A 675 17.03 -4.72 12.36
CA ILE A 675 15.59 -5.01 12.25
C ILE A 675 14.84 -3.90 11.52
N ALA A 676 15.29 -2.64 11.65
CA ALA A 676 14.61 -1.47 11.10
C ALA A 676 14.71 -1.39 9.56
N SER A 677 13.66 -0.89 8.91
CA SER A 677 13.70 -0.54 7.49
C SER A 677 14.50 0.73 7.24
N ASP A 678 15.05 0.90 6.04
CA ASP A 678 15.68 2.16 5.63
C ASP A 678 14.69 3.35 5.69
N PRO A 679 15.09 4.55 6.16
CA PRO A 679 16.36 4.84 6.84
C PRO A 679 16.35 4.33 8.29
N ALA A 680 17.22 3.37 8.61
CA ALA A 680 17.16 2.63 9.88
C ALA A 680 17.14 3.53 11.12
N LYS A 681 17.83 4.68 11.10
CA LYS A 681 17.93 5.64 12.23
C LYS A 681 16.67 6.44 12.53
N GLU A 682 15.68 6.42 11.65
CA GLU A 682 14.35 7.02 11.88
C GLU A 682 13.30 5.96 12.22
N HIS A 683 13.65 4.68 12.07
CA HIS A 683 12.77 3.54 12.30
C HIS A 683 13.21 2.69 13.52
N SER A 684 14.46 2.80 13.97
CA SER A 684 14.95 2.25 15.23
C SER A 684 14.88 3.28 16.37
N PHE A 685 14.47 2.81 17.55
CA PHE A 685 14.35 3.60 18.77
C PHE A 685 14.98 2.84 19.92
N PHE A 686 15.82 3.50 20.71
CA PHE A 686 16.33 2.99 21.99
C PHE A 686 15.78 3.86 23.12
N VAL A 687 15.37 3.23 24.22
CA VAL A 687 14.75 3.86 25.38
C VAL A 687 15.36 3.30 26.66
N ASP A 688 15.93 4.14 27.51
CA ASP A 688 16.68 3.70 28.70
C ASP A 688 15.82 2.93 29.73
N ASP A 689 14.51 3.19 29.76
CA ASP A 689 13.57 2.63 30.74
C ASP A 689 12.16 2.45 30.11
N PHE A 690 11.45 1.40 30.49
CA PHE A 690 10.06 1.14 30.08
C PHE A 690 9.13 2.30 30.42
N ASP A 691 9.29 2.95 31.56
CA ASP A 691 8.46 4.08 31.97
C ASP A 691 8.66 5.31 31.07
N ASN A 692 9.73 5.37 30.26
CA ASN A 692 9.93 6.45 29.28
C ASN A 692 9.30 6.18 27.90
N LEU A 693 8.79 4.96 27.63
CA LEU A 693 8.22 4.57 26.33
C LEU A 693 7.16 5.55 25.81
N TYR A 694 6.30 6.09 26.69
CA TYR A 694 5.22 7.01 26.29
C TYR A 694 5.70 8.25 25.54
N ARG A 695 6.94 8.69 25.76
CA ARG A 695 7.52 9.89 25.12
C ARG A 695 7.71 9.70 23.61
N TYR A 696 7.93 8.48 23.18
CA TYR A 696 8.24 8.14 21.80
C TYR A 696 6.99 7.91 20.93
N VAL A 697 5.78 7.86 21.51
CA VAL A 697 4.53 7.68 20.74
C VAL A 697 4.41 8.74 19.65
N ASN A 698 4.53 10.03 20.00
CA ASN A 698 4.37 11.12 19.04
C ASN A 698 5.44 11.07 17.92
N GLN A 699 6.69 10.75 18.26
CA GLN A 699 7.78 10.65 17.26
C GLN A 699 7.56 9.46 16.33
N LEU A 700 7.15 8.31 16.86
CA LEU A 700 6.85 7.11 16.07
C LEU A 700 5.69 7.36 15.09
N ILE A 701 4.61 8.02 15.53
CA ILE A 701 3.50 8.42 14.65
C ILE A 701 3.99 9.42 13.59
N GLN A 702 4.82 10.40 13.95
CA GLN A 702 5.40 11.35 12.98
C GLN A 702 6.28 10.67 11.92
N ASN A 703 7.10 9.70 12.31
CA ASN A 703 7.97 8.98 11.39
C ASN A 703 7.15 8.06 10.47
N ILE A 704 6.17 7.32 11.02
CA ILE A 704 5.16 6.56 10.24
C ILE A 704 4.42 7.47 9.24
N CYS A 705 4.04 8.68 9.65
CA CYS A 705 3.37 9.64 8.79
C CYS A 705 4.29 10.30 7.75
N THR A 706 5.58 10.42 8.03
CA THR A 706 6.57 10.91 7.08
C THR A 706 6.80 9.87 6.00
N GLU A 707 7.06 8.62 6.38
CA GLU A 707 7.30 7.52 5.45
C GLU A 707 6.05 7.10 4.65
N PHE A 708 4.85 7.23 5.22
CA PHE A 708 3.61 7.07 4.45
C PHE A 708 3.46 8.09 3.31
N ASN A 709 4.04 9.29 3.47
CA ASN A 709 3.96 10.38 2.50
C ASN A 709 5.21 10.52 1.62
N SER A 710 6.32 9.86 1.95
CA SER A 710 7.54 9.79 1.13
C SER A 710 7.32 8.92 -0.12
N GLN A 711 6.54 7.84 0.03
CA GLN A 711 6.28 6.87 -1.03
C GLN A 711 5.02 7.23 -1.84
N PRO A 712 4.97 6.87 -3.14
CA PRO A 712 3.74 6.98 -3.94
C PRO A 712 2.60 6.14 -3.34
N ARG A 713 1.36 6.61 -3.54
CA ARG A 713 0.12 6.03 -2.96
C ARG A 713 -0.57 5.00 -3.87
N ASN A 714 0.06 4.66 -4.99
CA ASN A 714 -0.39 3.77 -6.06
C ASN A 714 0.62 2.64 -6.26
#